data_AF-A0A411PLW4-F1
#
_entry.id   AF-A0A411PLW4-F1
#
_cell.length_a   1.000
_cell.length_b   1.000
_cell.length_c   1.000
_cell.angle_alpha   90.00
_cell.angle_beta   90.00
_cell.angle_gamma   90.00
#
_symmetry.space_group_name_H-M   'P 1'
#
loop_
_entity.id
_entity.type
_entity.pdbx_description
1 polymer ?
#
loop_
_entity_poly.entity_id
_entity_poly.type
_entity_poly.pdbx_seq_one_letter_code
_entity_poly.pdbx_strand_id
1 'polypeptide(L)'
;MGIFEHYQQRYEQKLEEEYSLEEFLNICQQDKSAYMSASERLLMAIGEPEVIDTSKDPILSRIFSNRLISRYPAFEEFYGMEEAIEQIVSYLKHSAQGLEESKQILYLLGPVGGGKSSLAEKLKALMQKIPIYVLSANGVRSPVNDHPFALFDADEDGKLLCDEYGIPHRYLKTIMSPWAVKRLHEFGGDISQFKVVKIYPSVLDQTAIAKTEPGDENNQDISSLVGKVDIRQLEHFSQDDADAYAYSGALCRANQGVMEFVEMFKAPIKVLHPLLTATQEGNYNGTEGLSALPYNGIILAHSNESEWASFRNNKNNEAFLDRVYIVKVPYCLRVSEEIEIYNKLLANSELAKAPCTPSTLETLAQFTVLSRLKVPENSSIFSKMRVYNGESLKDTDPKAKSYQEYRDYAGVDEGMQGLSTRFAFKILSKVFNFDNSEIAANPVHLFYVLEKQIEQEQFPSEISERYLEFLKGYLIPKYVEFIGKEIQTAYLESYSEYGQNIFDRYVTYADFWIQDQEYRDPETGQLFDRAALNGELEKIEKPAGISNPKDFRNEIVNFVLRARANNEGNNPTWTSYEKLRTVIEKKMFSNTEDLLPVISFNTKTSTEDQRKHDDFVNRMMEKGYTQKQVRLLSEWYLRVRKSS
;
A
#
# COMPACT_ATOMS: atom_id res chain seq x y z
N MET A 1 -10.76 32.23 -4.59
CA MET A 1 -11.54 31.61 -5.68
C MET A 1 -12.48 30.58 -5.10
N GLY A 2 -13.76 30.63 -5.49
CA GLY A 2 -14.73 29.60 -5.13
C GLY A 2 -14.55 28.31 -5.96
N ILE A 3 -15.18 27.21 -5.54
CA ILE A 3 -15.09 25.92 -6.24
C ILE A 3 -15.60 25.98 -7.69
N PHE A 4 -16.64 26.77 -7.94
CA PHE A 4 -17.22 26.92 -9.28
C PHE A 4 -16.28 27.65 -10.24
N GLU A 5 -15.67 28.76 -9.80
CA GLU A 5 -14.68 29.50 -10.59
C GLU A 5 -13.44 28.64 -10.88
N HIS A 6 -12.98 27.88 -9.89
CA HIS A 6 -11.85 26.97 -10.07
C HIS A 6 -12.15 25.87 -11.08
N TYR A 7 -13.35 25.28 -11.04
CA TYR A 7 -13.77 24.30 -12.04
C TYR A 7 -13.84 24.92 -13.44
N GLN A 8 -14.44 26.11 -13.56
CA GLN A 8 -14.56 26.81 -14.83
C GLN A 8 -13.19 27.14 -15.43
N GLN A 9 -12.25 27.69 -14.64
CA GLN A 9 -10.88 27.94 -15.12
C GLN A 9 -10.18 26.65 -15.57
N ARG A 10 -10.34 25.55 -14.82
CA ARG A 10 -9.75 24.25 -15.19
C ARG A 10 -10.36 23.68 -16.48
N TYR A 11 -11.63 23.96 -16.74
CA TYR A 11 -12.28 23.59 -17.99
C TYR A 11 -11.80 24.48 -19.15
N GLU A 12 -11.71 25.80 -18.93
CA GLU A 12 -11.19 26.77 -19.91
C GLU A 12 -9.74 26.48 -20.32
N GLN A 13 -8.88 26.08 -19.37
CA GLN A 13 -7.50 25.65 -19.64
C GLN A 13 -7.41 24.37 -20.49
N LYS A 14 -8.50 23.60 -20.59
CA LYS A 14 -8.57 22.35 -21.35
C LYS A 14 -9.37 22.50 -22.64
N LEU A 15 -9.79 23.72 -22.98
CA LEU A 15 -10.43 23.97 -24.27
C LEU A 15 -9.46 23.69 -25.42
N GLU A 16 -10.05 23.30 -26.54
CA GLU A 16 -9.30 22.99 -27.75
C GLU A 16 -8.65 24.27 -28.30
N GLU A 17 -7.35 24.20 -28.53
CA GLU A 17 -6.60 25.24 -29.23
C GLU A 17 -6.33 24.74 -30.66
N GLU A 18 -6.74 25.52 -31.65
CA GLU A 18 -6.57 25.18 -33.06
C GLU A 18 -5.42 25.98 -33.68
N TYR A 19 -4.61 25.29 -34.47
CA TYR A 19 -3.41 25.80 -35.11
C TYR A 19 -3.41 25.43 -36.60
N SER A 20 -2.77 26.25 -37.42
CA SER A 20 -2.31 25.83 -38.74
C SER A 20 -1.16 24.82 -38.62
N LEU A 21 -0.90 24.08 -39.71
CA LEU A 21 0.22 23.14 -39.76
C LEU A 21 1.58 23.86 -39.56
N GLU A 22 1.73 25.06 -40.12
CA GLU A 22 2.95 25.89 -39.96
C GLU A 22 3.14 26.36 -38.51
N GLU A 23 2.07 26.83 -37.84
CA GLU A 23 2.13 27.18 -36.43
C GLU A 23 2.51 25.97 -35.56
N PHE A 24 1.95 24.79 -35.85
CA PHE A 24 2.32 23.56 -35.16
C PHE A 24 3.81 23.20 -35.34
N LEU A 25 4.35 23.27 -36.55
CA LEU A 25 5.78 23.01 -36.80
C LEU A 25 6.68 24.01 -36.06
N ASN A 26 6.28 25.28 -36.00
CA ASN A 26 6.97 26.31 -35.20
C ASN A 26 6.91 26.01 -33.70
N ILE A 27 5.79 25.48 -33.20
CA ILE A 27 5.68 25.00 -31.81
C ILE A 27 6.65 23.83 -31.59
N CYS A 28 6.71 22.86 -32.51
CA CYS A 28 7.66 21.73 -32.40
C CYS A 28 9.12 22.19 -32.31
N GLN A 29 9.49 23.25 -33.02
CA GLN A 29 10.84 23.80 -32.96
C GLN A 29 11.21 24.34 -31.57
N GLN A 30 10.23 24.91 -30.85
CA GLN A 30 10.43 25.54 -29.54
C GLN A 30 10.20 24.58 -28.37
N ASP A 31 9.24 23.67 -28.50
CA ASP A 31 8.81 22.76 -27.46
C ASP A 31 8.70 21.32 -27.97
N LYS A 32 9.62 20.47 -27.49
CA LYS A 32 9.64 19.05 -27.81
C LYS A 32 8.41 18.30 -27.29
N SER A 33 7.70 18.84 -26.29
CA SER A 33 6.51 18.22 -25.73
C SER A 33 5.38 18.06 -26.77
N ALA A 34 5.41 18.87 -27.84
CA ALA A 34 4.40 18.87 -28.88
C ALA A 34 4.36 17.59 -29.74
N TYR A 35 5.49 16.89 -29.86
CA TYR A 35 5.60 15.67 -30.67
C TYR A 35 6.15 14.47 -29.90
N MET A 36 6.13 14.53 -28.57
CA MET A 36 6.51 13.42 -27.70
C MET A 36 5.69 12.15 -28.01
N SER A 37 6.31 11.00 -27.85
CA SER A 37 5.61 9.71 -27.79
C SER A 37 4.75 9.61 -26.52
N ALA A 38 3.82 8.64 -26.50
CA ALA A 38 3.02 8.35 -25.31
C ALA A 38 3.89 8.03 -24.08
N SER A 39 5.01 7.31 -24.30
CA SER A 39 5.97 6.97 -23.23
C SER A 39 6.71 8.19 -22.68
N GLU A 40 7.15 9.11 -23.54
CA GLU A 40 7.77 10.38 -23.10
C GLU A 40 6.78 11.25 -22.31
N ARG A 41 5.53 11.35 -22.76
CA ARG A 41 4.48 12.07 -22.03
C ARG A 41 4.22 11.49 -20.65
N LEU A 42 4.16 10.15 -20.53
CA LEU A 42 3.99 9.52 -19.22
C LEU A 42 5.18 9.76 -18.30
N LEU A 43 6.42 9.68 -18.81
CA LEU A 43 7.61 10.00 -18.02
C LEU A 43 7.58 11.46 -17.53
N MET A 44 7.23 12.39 -18.42
CA MET A 44 7.07 13.80 -18.07
C MET A 44 6.00 13.99 -16.99
N ALA A 45 4.87 13.26 -17.07
CA ALA A 45 3.80 13.33 -16.09
C ALA A 45 4.14 12.66 -14.74
N ILE A 46 4.95 11.59 -14.76
CA ILE A 46 5.49 10.91 -13.57
C ILE A 46 6.46 11.83 -12.83
N GLY A 47 7.30 12.55 -13.57
CA GLY A 47 8.29 13.48 -13.04
C GLY A 47 9.59 12.80 -12.59
N GLU A 48 10.49 13.62 -12.03
CA GLU A 48 11.80 13.16 -11.56
C GLU A 48 11.69 12.36 -10.26
N PRO A 49 12.52 11.31 -10.08
CA PRO A 49 12.56 10.56 -8.83
C PRO A 49 13.29 11.33 -7.72
N GLU A 50 12.81 11.16 -6.50
CA GLU A 50 13.56 11.43 -5.29
C GLU A 50 14.51 10.26 -5.02
N VAL A 51 15.81 10.52 -4.98
CA VAL A 51 16.82 9.50 -4.67
C VAL A 51 16.95 9.37 -3.15
N ILE A 52 16.52 8.23 -2.63
CA ILE A 52 16.57 7.93 -1.19
C ILE A 52 17.82 7.10 -0.91
N ASP A 53 18.69 7.66 -0.06
CA ASP A 53 19.84 6.97 0.49
C ASP A 53 19.42 6.10 1.68
N THR A 54 19.23 4.80 1.41
CA THR A 54 18.75 3.86 2.41
C THR A 54 19.75 3.57 3.52
N SER A 55 21.02 3.98 3.38
CA SER A 55 22.03 3.82 4.45
C SER A 55 21.77 4.72 5.67
N LYS A 56 21.02 5.81 5.48
CA LYS A 56 20.68 6.77 6.53
C LYS A 56 19.56 6.29 7.45
N ASP A 57 18.77 5.32 7.01
CA ASP A 57 17.65 4.75 7.76
C ASP A 57 17.96 3.27 8.10
N PRO A 58 18.03 2.88 9.38
CA PRO A 58 18.35 1.51 9.77
C PRO A 58 17.38 0.44 9.25
N ILE A 59 16.10 0.77 9.03
CA ILE A 59 15.07 -0.13 8.50
C ILE A 59 15.28 -0.28 6.99
N LEU A 60 15.36 0.83 6.26
CA LEU A 60 15.57 0.80 4.80
C LEU A 60 16.93 0.18 4.45
N SER A 61 17.96 0.45 5.24
CA SER A 61 19.30 -0.14 5.12
C SER A 61 19.26 -1.66 5.08
N ARG A 62 18.45 -2.28 5.95
CA ARG A 62 18.31 -3.75 6.02
C ARG A 62 17.49 -4.32 4.87
N ILE A 63 16.44 -3.61 4.46
CA ILE A 63 15.54 -4.06 3.39
C ILE A 63 16.22 -3.94 2.02
N PHE A 64 16.89 -2.82 1.76
CA PHE A 64 17.47 -2.48 0.45
C PHE A 64 18.99 -2.62 0.40
N SER A 65 19.63 -3.12 1.45
CA SER A 65 21.09 -3.35 1.51
C SER A 65 21.92 -2.09 1.19
N ASN A 66 21.54 -0.93 1.77
CA ASN A 66 22.18 0.37 1.56
C ASN A 66 22.20 0.88 0.10
N ARG A 67 21.32 0.37 -0.76
CA ARG A 67 21.20 0.85 -2.14
C ARG A 67 20.53 2.22 -2.19
N LEU A 68 20.86 3.00 -3.22
CA LEU A 68 20.07 4.17 -3.58
C LEU A 68 18.81 3.69 -4.28
N ILE A 69 17.63 4.10 -3.80
CA ILE A 69 16.35 3.77 -4.43
C ILE A 69 15.72 5.03 -5.02
N SER A 70 15.03 4.87 -6.14
CA SER A 70 14.29 5.95 -6.79
C SER A 70 12.84 5.91 -6.33
N ARG A 71 12.38 6.94 -5.62
CA ARG A 71 10.97 7.09 -5.25
C ARG A 71 10.33 8.16 -6.12
N TYR A 72 9.23 7.82 -6.78
CA TYR A 72 8.50 8.75 -7.64
C TYR A 72 7.32 9.35 -6.87
N PRO A 73 7.26 10.67 -6.62
CA PRO A 73 6.16 11.30 -5.88
C PRO A 73 4.78 11.03 -6.48
N ALA A 74 4.71 10.87 -7.81
CA ALA A 74 3.49 10.46 -8.49
C ALA A 74 2.88 9.20 -7.88
N PHE A 75 3.67 8.27 -7.35
CA PHE A 75 3.22 6.98 -6.79
C PHE A 75 3.34 6.91 -5.26
N GLU A 76 3.34 8.05 -4.55
CA GLU A 76 3.51 8.09 -3.08
C GLU A 76 2.51 7.23 -2.30
N GLU A 77 1.31 7.03 -2.85
CA GLU A 77 0.22 6.26 -2.22
C GLU A 77 0.26 4.75 -2.52
N PHE A 78 1.32 4.26 -3.19
CA PHE A 78 1.54 2.86 -3.51
C PHE A 78 2.63 2.28 -2.61
N TYR A 79 2.21 1.58 -1.56
CA TYR A 79 3.09 1.00 -0.56
C TYR A 79 3.51 -0.42 -0.96
N GLY A 80 4.81 -0.73 -0.85
CA GLY A 80 5.32 -2.07 -1.16
C GLY A 80 5.49 -2.38 -2.64
N MET A 81 5.48 -1.36 -3.50
CA MET A 81 5.48 -1.50 -4.97
C MET A 81 6.69 -0.85 -5.66
N GLU A 82 7.75 -0.53 -4.92
CA GLU A 82 8.91 0.21 -5.43
C GLU A 82 9.54 -0.49 -6.65
N GLU A 83 9.74 -1.80 -6.58
CA GLU A 83 10.30 -2.59 -7.68
C GLU A 83 9.37 -2.62 -8.90
N ALA A 84 8.06 -2.75 -8.70
CA ALA A 84 7.09 -2.75 -9.80
C ALA A 84 7.03 -1.37 -10.49
N ILE A 85 7.05 -0.29 -9.71
CA ILE A 85 7.09 1.08 -10.22
C ILE A 85 8.40 1.33 -10.97
N GLU A 86 9.53 0.89 -10.43
CA GLU A 86 10.84 1.02 -11.09
C GLU A 86 10.87 0.28 -12.43
N GLN A 87 10.31 -0.93 -12.51
CA GLN A 87 10.18 -1.68 -13.77
C GLN A 87 9.27 -0.97 -14.78
N ILE A 88 8.13 -0.41 -14.35
CA ILE A 88 7.25 0.38 -15.22
C ILE A 88 7.99 1.61 -15.76
N VAL A 89 8.70 2.35 -14.90
CA VAL A 89 9.45 3.53 -15.32
C VAL A 89 10.61 3.15 -16.24
N SER A 90 11.28 2.02 -15.98
CA SER A 90 12.32 1.47 -16.86
C SER A 90 11.77 1.14 -18.25
N TYR A 91 10.64 0.43 -18.32
CA TYR A 91 9.91 0.18 -19.57
C TYR A 91 9.61 1.47 -20.32
N LEU A 92 9.06 2.48 -19.62
CA LEU A 92 8.74 3.76 -20.23
C LEU A 92 9.99 4.50 -20.72
N LYS A 93 11.11 4.46 -19.98
CA LYS A 93 12.40 5.06 -20.37
C LYS A 93 12.96 4.42 -21.63
N HIS A 94 13.00 3.10 -21.69
CA HIS A 94 13.50 2.38 -22.88
C HIS A 94 12.57 2.57 -24.08
N SER A 95 11.26 2.56 -23.85
CA SER A 95 10.25 2.84 -24.88
C SER A 95 10.37 4.27 -25.43
N ALA A 96 10.55 5.27 -24.57
CA ALA A 96 10.80 6.67 -24.95
C ALA A 96 12.09 6.86 -25.77
N GLN A 97 13.08 5.98 -25.58
CA GLN A 97 14.32 5.96 -26.37
C GLN A 97 14.16 5.27 -27.73
N GLY A 98 13.02 4.61 -27.98
CA GLY A 98 12.73 3.86 -29.20
C GLY A 98 13.38 2.48 -29.25
N LEU A 99 13.63 1.87 -28.09
CA LEU A 99 14.16 0.50 -27.95
C LEU A 99 13.04 -0.55 -28.08
N GLU A 100 13.37 -1.84 -27.90
CA GLU A 100 12.44 -2.96 -28.13
C GLU A 100 11.16 -2.87 -27.28
N GLU A 101 11.24 -2.29 -26.07
CA GLU A 101 10.09 -2.07 -25.19
C GLU A 101 8.99 -1.22 -25.85
N SER A 102 9.32 -0.36 -26.82
CA SER A 102 8.31 0.40 -27.58
C SER A 102 7.42 -0.49 -28.44
N LYS A 103 7.83 -1.74 -28.69
CA LYS A 103 7.12 -2.74 -29.49
C LYS A 103 6.47 -3.84 -28.64
N GLN A 104 6.47 -3.68 -27.33
CA GLN A 104 5.94 -4.66 -26.39
C GLN A 104 4.72 -4.12 -25.64
N ILE A 105 3.83 -5.04 -25.28
CA ILE A 105 2.69 -4.78 -24.40
C ILE A 105 3.21 -4.73 -22.96
N LEU A 106 2.94 -3.64 -22.24
CA LEU A 106 3.22 -3.57 -20.80
C LEU A 106 2.19 -4.42 -20.05
N TYR A 107 2.62 -5.50 -19.43
CA TYR A 107 1.72 -6.46 -18.79
C TYR A 107 1.96 -6.57 -17.28
N LEU A 108 0.94 -6.20 -16.50
CA LEU A 108 0.96 -6.32 -15.05
C LEU A 108 0.45 -7.70 -14.62
N LEU A 109 1.31 -8.49 -13.98
CA LEU A 109 1.03 -9.82 -13.48
C LEU A 109 0.99 -9.83 -11.95
N GLY A 110 -0.06 -10.37 -11.34
CA GLY A 110 -0.20 -10.33 -9.89
C GLY A 110 -1.50 -10.94 -9.39
N PRO A 111 -1.64 -11.16 -8.09
CA PRO A 111 -2.85 -11.70 -7.51
C PRO A 111 -4.03 -10.71 -7.55
N VAL A 112 -5.24 -11.22 -7.32
CA VAL A 112 -6.47 -10.41 -7.27
C VAL A 112 -6.41 -9.44 -6.10
N GLY A 113 -6.59 -8.15 -6.37
CA GLY A 113 -6.45 -7.13 -5.33
C GLY A 113 -5.01 -6.77 -4.96
N GLY A 114 -4.02 -7.19 -5.75
CA GLY A 114 -2.62 -6.75 -5.62
C GLY A 114 -2.33 -5.33 -6.12
N GLY A 115 -3.35 -4.54 -6.46
CA GLY A 115 -3.18 -3.14 -6.88
C GLY A 115 -2.84 -2.89 -8.37
N LYS A 116 -2.86 -3.92 -9.22
CA LYS A 116 -2.65 -3.79 -10.68
C LYS A 116 -3.56 -2.76 -11.34
N SER A 117 -4.88 -2.86 -11.11
CA SER A 117 -5.85 -1.92 -11.66
C SER A 117 -5.65 -0.52 -11.08
N SER A 118 -5.25 -0.40 -9.81
CA SER A 118 -4.92 0.91 -9.22
C SER A 118 -3.72 1.56 -9.90
N LEU A 119 -2.69 0.79 -10.26
CA LEU A 119 -1.55 1.26 -11.06
C LEU A 119 -2.00 1.69 -12.45
N ALA A 120 -2.85 0.89 -13.12
CA ALA A 120 -3.40 1.23 -14.43
C ALA A 120 -4.21 2.54 -14.41
N GLU A 121 -5.09 2.71 -13.42
CA GLU A 121 -5.84 3.95 -13.21
C GLU A 121 -4.90 5.14 -12.96
N LYS A 122 -3.82 4.94 -12.19
CA LYS A 122 -2.85 5.99 -11.94
C LYS A 122 -2.11 6.41 -13.20
N LEU A 123 -1.68 5.46 -14.04
CA LEU A 123 -1.03 5.76 -15.32
C LEU A 123 -1.98 6.52 -16.26
N LYS A 124 -3.25 6.11 -16.36
CA LYS A 124 -4.27 6.85 -17.11
C LYS A 124 -4.46 8.26 -16.56
N ALA A 125 -4.52 8.43 -15.24
CA ALA A 125 -4.62 9.74 -14.60
C ALA A 125 -3.41 10.65 -14.91
N LEU A 126 -2.21 10.09 -14.98
CA LEU A 126 -1.00 10.81 -15.37
C LEU A 126 -1.00 11.19 -16.86
N MET A 127 -1.47 10.31 -17.74
CA MET A 127 -1.59 10.59 -19.17
C MET A 127 -2.50 11.80 -19.46
N GLN A 128 -3.56 12.01 -18.65
CA GLN A 128 -4.47 13.16 -18.80
C GLN A 128 -3.83 14.53 -18.46
N LYS A 129 -2.59 14.56 -17.95
CA LYS A 129 -1.90 15.81 -17.57
C LYS A 129 -1.19 16.49 -18.73
N ILE A 130 -0.80 15.74 -19.76
CA ILE A 130 0.00 16.24 -20.88
C ILE A 130 -0.84 16.20 -22.16
N PRO A 131 -0.95 17.31 -22.92
CA PRO A 131 -1.77 17.34 -24.12
C PRO A 131 -1.16 16.53 -25.27
N ILE A 132 -1.98 16.27 -26.28
CA ILE A 132 -1.59 15.73 -27.58
C ILE A 132 -2.04 16.67 -28.69
N TYR A 133 -1.43 16.55 -29.86
CA TYR A 133 -1.79 17.29 -31.05
C TYR A 133 -2.38 16.31 -32.07
N VAL A 134 -3.54 16.67 -32.63
CA VAL A 134 -4.27 15.82 -33.57
C VAL A 134 -4.66 16.58 -34.83
N LEU A 135 -4.73 15.88 -35.95
CA LEU A 135 -5.23 16.45 -37.20
C LEU A 135 -6.74 16.74 -37.10
N SER A 136 -7.13 17.83 -37.75
CA SER A 136 -8.51 18.20 -38.04
C SER A 136 -8.64 18.68 -39.48
N ALA A 137 -9.78 18.39 -40.08
CA ALA A 137 -10.14 18.78 -41.44
C ALA A 137 -11.63 19.16 -41.44
N ASN A 138 -11.99 20.28 -42.09
CA ASN A 138 -13.37 20.76 -42.21
C ASN A 138 -14.10 20.90 -40.85
N GLY A 139 -13.39 21.29 -39.79
CA GLY A 139 -13.95 21.42 -38.43
C GLY A 139 -14.22 20.08 -37.71
N VAL A 140 -13.76 18.96 -38.28
CA VAL A 140 -13.88 17.62 -37.70
C VAL A 140 -12.48 17.13 -37.31
N ARG A 141 -12.29 16.69 -36.07
CA ARG A 141 -11.04 16.01 -35.64
C ARG A 141 -10.93 14.64 -36.27
N SER A 142 -9.70 14.19 -36.47
CA SER A 142 -9.43 12.79 -36.80
C SER A 142 -10.10 11.87 -35.78
N PRO A 143 -10.89 10.89 -36.24
CA PRO A 143 -11.59 9.95 -35.36
C PRO A 143 -10.65 8.93 -34.70
N VAL A 144 -9.38 8.87 -35.13
CA VAL A 144 -8.33 8.02 -34.57
C VAL A 144 -7.18 8.83 -33.98
N ASN A 145 -7.39 10.12 -33.69
CA ASN A 145 -6.37 11.01 -33.14
C ASN A 145 -5.08 10.98 -33.97
N ASP A 146 -5.16 11.09 -35.30
CA ASP A 146 -3.97 11.14 -36.17
C ASP A 146 -3.00 12.22 -35.71
N HIS A 147 -1.73 11.85 -35.50
CA HIS A 147 -0.69 12.83 -35.21
C HIS A 147 -0.40 13.64 -36.47
N PRO A 148 -0.12 14.97 -36.39
CA PRO A 148 0.16 15.78 -37.58
C PRO A 148 1.32 15.26 -38.43
N PHE A 149 2.27 14.57 -37.82
CA PHE A 149 3.38 13.94 -38.54
C PHE A 149 2.98 12.81 -39.49
N ALA A 150 1.73 12.34 -39.44
CA ALA A 150 1.22 11.38 -40.41
C ALA A 150 1.21 11.92 -41.85
N LEU A 151 1.22 13.25 -42.02
CA LEU A 151 1.21 13.90 -43.34
C LEU A 151 2.57 13.90 -44.04
N PHE A 152 3.66 13.56 -43.33
CA PHE A 152 5.02 13.66 -43.85
C PHE A 152 5.65 12.28 -44.02
N ASP A 153 6.35 12.08 -45.13
CA ASP A 153 7.12 10.86 -45.36
C ASP A 153 8.50 10.96 -44.71
N ALA A 154 8.92 9.89 -44.05
CA ALA A 154 10.19 9.90 -43.33
C ALA A 154 11.39 10.04 -44.29
N ASP A 155 11.35 9.39 -45.44
CA ASP A 155 12.46 9.34 -46.39
C ASP A 155 12.50 10.59 -47.29
N GLU A 156 11.34 11.13 -47.65
CA GLU A 156 11.24 12.33 -48.50
C GLU A 156 11.36 13.64 -47.70
N ASP A 157 10.60 13.78 -46.61
CA ASP A 157 10.47 15.05 -45.86
C ASP A 157 11.37 15.12 -44.62
N GLY A 158 11.81 13.97 -44.10
CA GLY A 158 12.47 13.89 -42.79
C GLY A 158 13.76 14.68 -42.69
N LYS A 159 14.50 14.86 -43.78
CA LYS A 159 15.69 15.72 -43.80
C LYS A 159 15.33 17.20 -43.66
N LEU A 160 14.32 17.67 -44.39
CA LEU A 160 13.86 19.06 -44.31
C LEU A 160 13.32 19.37 -42.91
N LEU A 161 12.48 18.50 -42.35
CA LEU A 161 11.92 18.68 -41.01
C LEU A 161 13.00 18.71 -39.92
N CYS A 162 14.06 17.91 -40.08
CA CYS A 162 15.20 17.94 -39.18
C CYS A 162 16.01 19.24 -39.31
N ASP A 163 16.30 19.69 -40.53
CA ASP A 163 17.13 20.87 -40.79
C ASP A 163 16.40 22.18 -40.42
N GLU A 164 15.10 22.30 -40.70
CA GLU A 164 14.30 23.51 -40.47
C GLU A 164 13.70 23.59 -39.06
N TYR A 165 13.12 22.50 -38.57
CA TYR A 165 12.36 22.48 -37.31
C TYR A 165 13.04 21.68 -36.20
N GLY A 166 14.17 21.03 -36.46
CA GLY A 166 14.89 20.23 -35.47
C GLY A 166 14.18 18.93 -35.09
N ILE A 167 13.23 18.46 -35.90
CA ILE A 167 12.43 17.25 -35.63
C ILE A 167 13.23 16.00 -36.05
N PRO A 168 13.57 15.09 -35.12
CA PRO A 168 14.33 13.91 -35.47
C PRO A 168 13.51 12.90 -36.28
N HIS A 169 14.13 12.26 -37.27
CA HIS A 169 13.54 11.25 -38.15
C HIS A 169 12.77 10.14 -37.42
N ARG A 170 13.23 9.74 -36.22
CA ARG A 170 12.61 8.69 -35.40
C ARG A 170 11.14 8.95 -35.01
N TYR A 171 10.65 10.18 -35.10
CA TYR A 171 9.27 10.55 -34.79
C TYR A 171 8.33 10.47 -36.00
N LEU A 172 8.87 10.34 -37.21
CA LEU A 172 8.12 10.24 -38.48
C LEU A 172 7.83 8.78 -38.83
N LYS A 173 7.28 8.00 -37.89
CA LYS A 173 7.03 6.55 -38.07
C LYS A 173 5.56 6.20 -38.32
N THR A 174 4.70 7.20 -38.37
CA THR A 174 3.25 7.01 -38.39
C THR A 174 2.70 7.11 -39.80
N ILE A 175 1.66 6.35 -40.08
CA ILE A 175 0.96 6.39 -41.36
C ILE A 175 -0.29 7.27 -41.28
N MET A 176 -0.74 7.79 -42.42
CA MET A 176 -2.06 8.42 -42.49
C MET A 176 -3.16 7.38 -42.28
N SER A 177 -4.16 7.70 -41.45
CA SER A 177 -5.39 6.92 -41.41
C SER A 177 -6.17 7.02 -42.72
N PRO A 178 -7.08 6.06 -43.00
CA PRO A 178 -8.00 6.14 -44.14
C PRO A 178 -8.82 7.43 -44.16
N TRP A 179 -9.17 7.95 -42.98
CA TRP A 179 -9.86 9.24 -42.86
C TRP A 179 -8.97 10.38 -43.34
N ALA A 180 -7.71 10.45 -42.90
CA ALA A 180 -6.77 11.48 -43.33
C ALA A 180 -6.46 11.39 -44.83
N VAL A 181 -6.29 10.17 -45.37
CA VAL A 181 -6.08 9.93 -46.80
C VAL A 181 -7.26 10.44 -47.63
N LYS A 182 -8.51 10.16 -47.22
CA LYS A 182 -9.70 10.67 -47.89
C LYS A 182 -9.72 12.19 -47.93
N ARG A 183 -9.45 12.85 -46.80
CA ARG A 183 -9.41 14.33 -46.71
C ARG A 183 -8.29 14.92 -47.56
N LEU A 184 -7.12 14.29 -47.60
CA LEU A 184 -6.02 14.72 -48.46
C LEU A 184 -6.40 14.70 -49.95
N HIS A 185 -7.12 13.66 -50.39
CA HIS A 185 -7.63 13.59 -51.76
C HIS A 185 -8.69 14.66 -52.04
N GLU A 186 -9.61 14.92 -51.10
CA GLU A 186 -10.60 16.00 -51.20
C GLU A 186 -9.94 17.39 -51.31
N PHE A 187 -8.82 17.59 -50.61
CA PHE A 187 -8.02 18.81 -50.67
C PHE A 187 -7.08 18.88 -51.89
N GLY A 188 -7.09 17.88 -52.77
CA GLY A 188 -6.22 17.84 -53.95
C GLY A 188 -4.73 17.73 -53.63
N GLY A 189 -4.38 17.14 -52.47
CA GLY A 189 -2.99 17.01 -51.99
C GLY A 189 -2.46 18.20 -51.19
N ASP A 190 -3.27 19.24 -50.99
CA ASP A 190 -2.86 20.43 -50.23
C ASP A 190 -2.97 20.19 -48.72
N ILE A 191 -1.83 19.83 -48.10
CA ILE A 191 -1.75 19.59 -46.66
C ILE A 191 -2.00 20.86 -45.81
N SER A 192 -1.92 22.06 -46.39
CA SER A 192 -2.13 23.32 -45.66
C SER A 192 -3.59 23.54 -45.23
N GLN A 193 -4.52 22.79 -45.84
CA GLN A 193 -5.94 22.80 -45.46
C GLN A 193 -6.22 22.00 -44.18
N PHE A 194 -5.29 21.14 -43.75
CA PHE A 194 -5.38 20.52 -42.44
C PHE A 194 -5.09 21.54 -41.33
N LYS A 195 -5.78 21.33 -40.21
CA LYS A 195 -5.60 22.06 -38.96
C LYS A 195 -5.07 21.10 -37.91
N VAL A 196 -4.40 21.63 -36.90
CA VAL A 196 -3.90 20.87 -35.77
C VAL A 196 -4.62 21.36 -34.53
N VAL A 197 -5.26 20.43 -33.81
CA VAL A 197 -5.97 20.74 -32.57
C VAL A 197 -5.18 20.15 -31.41
N LYS A 198 -4.87 20.99 -30.43
CA LYS A 198 -4.28 20.55 -29.16
C LYS A 198 -5.41 20.14 -28.22
N ILE A 199 -5.34 18.91 -27.72
CA ILE A 199 -6.37 18.32 -26.87
C ILE A 199 -5.72 17.60 -25.69
N TYR A 200 -6.45 17.49 -24.58
CA TYR A 200 -6.01 16.70 -23.43
C TYR A 200 -6.59 15.29 -23.51
N PRO A 201 -5.77 14.22 -23.32
CA PRO A 201 -6.30 12.89 -23.12
C PRO A 201 -7.33 12.87 -22.00
N SER A 202 -8.37 12.05 -22.16
CA SER A 202 -9.51 12.00 -21.25
C SER A 202 -10.05 10.58 -21.12
N VAL A 203 -10.14 10.10 -19.88
CA VAL A 203 -10.80 8.81 -19.57
C VAL A 203 -12.30 8.90 -19.80
N LEU A 204 -12.90 10.05 -19.45
CA LEU A 204 -14.34 10.25 -19.51
C LEU A 204 -14.83 10.36 -20.96
N ASP A 205 -14.11 11.14 -21.78
CA ASP A 205 -14.44 11.35 -23.19
C ASP A 205 -13.83 10.28 -24.11
N GLN A 206 -13.11 9.31 -23.52
CA GLN A 206 -12.40 8.24 -24.21
C GLN A 206 -11.52 8.75 -25.37
N THR A 207 -10.80 9.83 -25.10
CA THR A 207 -9.92 10.49 -26.08
C THR A 207 -8.48 10.19 -25.71
N ALA A 208 -7.73 9.52 -26.60
CA ALA A 208 -6.40 8.96 -26.38
C ALA A 208 -6.29 7.98 -25.20
N ILE A 209 -7.37 7.71 -24.47
CA ILE A 209 -7.41 6.72 -23.39
C ILE A 209 -8.65 5.86 -23.60
N ALA A 210 -8.45 4.54 -23.72
CA ALA A 210 -9.54 3.60 -23.85
C ALA A 210 -9.32 2.40 -22.93
N LYS A 211 -10.43 1.79 -22.49
CA LYS A 211 -10.44 0.58 -21.69
C LYS A 211 -11.27 -0.46 -22.42
N THR A 212 -10.75 -1.67 -22.52
CA THR A 212 -11.44 -2.83 -23.06
C THR A 212 -11.39 -3.99 -22.07
N GLU A 213 -12.44 -4.79 -22.07
CA GLU A 213 -12.61 -5.97 -21.23
C GLU A 213 -12.95 -7.16 -22.12
N PRO A 214 -12.66 -8.40 -21.69
CA PRO A 214 -12.99 -9.57 -22.48
C PRO A 214 -14.51 -9.76 -22.47
N GLY A 215 -15.08 -9.98 -23.66
CA GLY A 215 -16.47 -10.39 -23.79
C GLY A 215 -16.62 -11.89 -23.60
N ASP A 216 -17.85 -12.41 -23.67
CA ASP A 216 -18.07 -13.87 -23.72
C ASP A 216 -17.34 -14.48 -24.93
N GLU A 217 -16.75 -15.67 -24.80
CA GLU A 217 -16.00 -16.34 -25.89
C GLU A 217 -16.81 -16.46 -27.20
N ASN A 218 -18.14 -16.54 -27.11
CA ASN A 218 -19.05 -16.65 -28.25
C ASN A 218 -19.43 -15.30 -28.89
N ASN A 219 -19.28 -14.19 -28.15
CA ASN A 219 -19.76 -12.86 -28.56
C ASN A 219 -18.64 -11.83 -28.67
N GLN A 220 -17.41 -12.16 -28.27
CA GLN A 220 -16.29 -11.22 -28.35
C GLN A 220 -15.82 -11.08 -29.79
N ASP A 221 -16.14 -9.93 -30.38
CA ASP A 221 -15.75 -9.54 -31.73
C ASP A 221 -14.52 -8.62 -31.68
N ILE A 222 -13.66 -8.76 -32.69
CA ILE A 222 -12.46 -7.95 -32.93
C ILE A 222 -12.83 -6.47 -33.05
N SER A 223 -14.07 -6.17 -33.44
CA SER A 223 -14.59 -4.80 -33.55
C SER A 223 -14.50 -3.98 -32.26
N SER A 224 -14.46 -4.62 -31.09
CA SER A 224 -14.21 -3.94 -29.80
C SER A 224 -12.84 -3.25 -29.74
N LEU A 225 -11.84 -3.78 -30.46
CA LEU A 225 -10.50 -3.21 -30.55
C LEU A 225 -10.33 -2.30 -31.76
N VAL A 226 -10.80 -2.73 -32.94
CA VAL A 226 -10.45 -2.08 -34.21
C VAL A 226 -11.56 -1.19 -34.78
N GLY A 227 -12.80 -1.32 -34.31
CA GLY A 227 -13.98 -0.66 -34.87
C GLY A 227 -14.77 -1.55 -35.83
N LYS A 228 -15.82 -0.98 -36.44
CA LYS A 228 -16.68 -1.69 -37.41
C LYS A 228 -17.31 -0.72 -38.40
N VAL A 229 -17.86 -1.23 -39.50
CA VAL A 229 -18.65 -0.43 -40.44
C VAL A 229 -19.98 -0.01 -39.78
N ASP A 230 -20.36 1.25 -39.93
CA ASP A 230 -21.68 1.76 -39.51
C ASP A 230 -22.70 1.51 -40.62
N ILE A 231 -23.62 0.57 -40.37
CA ILE A 231 -24.69 0.19 -41.29
C ILE A 231 -25.52 1.41 -41.72
N ARG A 232 -25.66 2.43 -40.87
CA ARG A 232 -26.43 3.65 -41.19
C ARG A 232 -25.74 4.51 -42.25
N GLN A 233 -24.41 4.49 -42.29
CA GLN A 233 -23.63 5.27 -43.26
C GLN A 233 -23.55 4.58 -44.63
N LEU A 234 -23.89 3.29 -44.73
CA LEU A 234 -23.90 2.54 -45.98
C LEU A 234 -24.99 3.01 -46.97
N GLU A 235 -25.96 3.80 -46.53
CA GLU A 235 -26.90 4.48 -47.43
C GLU A 235 -26.22 5.63 -48.22
N HIS A 236 -25.13 6.18 -47.69
CA HIS A 236 -24.44 7.35 -48.23
C HIS A 236 -23.04 7.05 -48.79
N PHE A 237 -22.38 6.03 -48.25
CA PHE A 237 -20.99 5.70 -48.54
C PHE A 237 -20.83 4.19 -48.82
N SER A 238 -19.79 3.81 -49.54
CA SER A 238 -19.46 2.39 -49.75
C SER A 238 -18.90 1.76 -48.47
N GLN A 239 -18.88 0.43 -48.40
CA GLN A 239 -18.44 -0.31 -47.21
C GLN A 239 -16.97 -0.07 -46.86
N ASP A 240 -16.14 0.18 -47.87
CA ASP A 240 -14.71 0.47 -47.77
C ASP A 240 -14.39 1.97 -47.55
N ASP A 241 -15.41 2.84 -47.52
CA ASP A 241 -15.23 4.27 -47.31
C ASP A 241 -14.92 4.57 -45.83
N ALA A 242 -13.91 5.42 -45.60
CA ALA A 242 -13.52 5.88 -44.27
C ALA A 242 -14.66 6.55 -43.49
N ASP A 243 -15.55 7.28 -44.15
CA ASP A 243 -16.69 7.94 -43.50
C ASP A 243 -17.83 6.95 -43.17
N ALA A 244 -17.83 5.75 -43.76
CA ALA A 244 -18.73 4.66 -43.37
C ALA A 244 -18.24 3.91 -42.12
N TYR A 245 -17.02 4.15 -41.67
CA TYR A 245 -16.39 3.39 -40.59
C TYR A 245 -16.66 4.00 -39.21
N ALA A 246 -17.20 3.20 -38.30
CA ALA A 246 -17.30 3.55 -36.89
C ALA A 246 -15.98 3.23 -36.17
N TYR A 247 -15.13 4.25 -36.02
CA TYR A 247 -13.87 4.27 -35.27
C TYR A 247 -14.05 4.16 -33.74
N SER A 248 -14.95 3.28 -33.32
CA SER A 248 -15.35 3.04 -31.94
C SER A 248 -14.45 2.06 -31.17
N GLY A 249 -13.49 1.43 -31.87
CA GLY A 249 -12.57 0.46 -31.29
C GLY A 249 -11.62 1.09 -30.26
N ALA A 250 -11.19 0.30 -29.28
CA ALA A 250 -10.28 0.76 -28.24
C ALA A 250 -8.94 1.27 -28.79
N LEU A 251 -8.38 0.63 -29.83
CA LEU A 251 -7.14 1.08 -30.48
C LEU A 251 -7.35 2.42 -31.21
N CYS A 252 -8.50 2.62 -31.85
CA CYS A 252 -8.86 3.88 -32.51
C CYS A 252 -8.86 5.03 -31.49
N ARG A 253 -9.58 4.84 -30.39
CA ARG A 253 -9.74 5.86 -29.35
C ARG A 253 -8.45 6.15 -28.58
N ALA A 254 -7.63 5.12 -28.34
CA ALA A 254 -6.44 5.21 -27.52
C ALA A 254 -5.15 5.58 -28.27
N ASN A 255 -5.21 5.82 -29.59
CA ASN A 255 -4.05 6.26 -30.34
C ASN A 255 -3.46 7.54 -29.70
N GLN A 256 -2.12 7.63 -29.70
CA GLN A 256 -1.34 8.62 -28.95
C GLN A 256 -1.48 8.61 -27.42
N GLY A 257 -2.13 7.63 -26.80
CA GLY A 257 -2.20 7.57 -25.33
C GLY A 257 -2.09 6.16 -24.77
N VAL A 258 -3.08 5.71 -24.01
CA VAL A 258 -3.05 4.42 -23.30
C VAL A 258 -4.30 3.62 -23.60
N MET A 259 -4.11 2.38 -24.08
CA MET A 259 -5.17 1.39 -24.18
C MET A 259 -5.00 0.37 -23.05
N GLU A 260 -5.98 0.27 -22.15
CA GLU A 260 -6.01 -0.74 -21.09
C GLU A 260 -6.83 -1.96 -21.53
N PHE A 261 -6.22 -3.14 -21.52
CA PHE A 261 -6.90 -4.42 -21.70
C PHE A 261 -6.93 -5.20 -20.38
N VAL A 262 -8.10 -5.18 -19.72
CA VAL A 262 -8.34 -5.93 -18.48
C VAL A 262 -8.43 -7.42 -18.79
N GLU A 263 -7.78 -8.28 -17.99
CA GLU A 263 -7.87 -9.74 -18.09
C GLU A 263 -7.67 -10.27 -19.53
N MET A 264 -6.71 -9.68 -20.25
CA MET A 264 -6.47 -9.88 -21.69
C MET A 264 -6.45 -11.35 -22.12
N PHE A 265 -5.91 -12.25 -21.29
CA PHE A 265 -5.77 -13.67 -21.61
C PHE A 265 -7.05 -14.50 -21.47
N LYS A 266 -8.16 -13.90 -21.04
CA LYS A 266 -9.50 -14.50 -21.20
C LYS A 266 -10.02 -14.36 -22.64
N ALA A 267 -9.51 -13.38 -23.40
CA ALA A 267 -9.95 -13.17 -24.77
C ALA A 267 -9.37 -14.25 -25.70
N PRO A 268 -10.11 -14.67 -26.74
CA PRO A 268 -9.59 -15.58 -27.76
C PRO A 268 -8.36 -14.99 -28.46
N ILE A 269 -7.36 -15.82 -28.79
CA ILE A 269 -6.11 -15.37 -29.43
C ILE A 269 -6.32 -14.54 -30.71
N LYS A 270 -7.39 -14.84 -31.47
CA LYS A 270 -7.74 -14.08 -32.69
C LYS A 270 -8.00 -12.60 -32.43
N VAL A 271 -8.58 -12.30 -31.27
CA VAL A 271 -8.85 -10.92 -30.82
C VAL A 271 -7.56 -10.21 -30.41
N LEU A 272 -6.51 -10.94 -30.04
CA LEU A 272 -5.24 -10.36 -29.62
C LEU A 272 -4.31 -9.99 -30.80
N HIS A 273 -4.53 -10.54 -32.00
CA HIS A 273 -3.65 -10.28 -33.16
C HIS A 273 -3.50 -8.80 -33.53
N PRO A 274 -4.55 -7.96 -33.55
CA PRO A 274 -4.40 -6.53 -33.82
C PRO A 274 -3.47 -5.81 -32.85
N LEU A 275 -3.34 -6.29 -31.60
CA LEU A 275 -2.43 -5.71 -30.63
C LEU A 275 -0.98 -5.92 -31.04
N LEU A 276 -0.66 -7.09 -31.61
CA LEU A 276 0.70 -7.42 -32.05
C LEU A 276 1.13 -6.58 -33.25
N THR A 277 0.24 -6.38 -34.22
CA THR A 277 0.53 -5.51 -35.37
C THR A 277 0.66 -4.06 -34.91
N ALA A 278 -0.24 -3.61 -34.00
CA ALA A 278 -0.21 -2.26 -33.46
C ALA A 278 1.11 -1.94 -32.75
N THR A 279 1.67 -2.86 -31.94
CA THR A 279 2.97 -2.61 -31.30
C THR A 279 4.17 -2.77 -32.25
N GLN A 280 4.11 -3.68 -33.22
CA GLN A 280 5.26 -3.95 -34.09
C GLN A 280 5.40 -2.97 -35.25
N GLU A 281 4.30 -2.70 -35.93
CA GLU A 281 4.25 -1.94 -37.18
C GLU A 281 3.78 -0.51 -36.96
N GLY A 282 3.32 -0.17 -35.74
CA GLY A 282 2.71 1.14 -35.45
C GLY A 282 1.38 1.33 -36.16
N ASN A 283 0.75 0.25 -36.62
CA ASN A 283 -0.55 0.25 -37.28
C ASN A 283 -1.27 -1.11 -37.12
N TYR A 284 -2.57 -1.13 -37.40
CA TYR A 284 -3.37 -2.36 -37.39
C TYR A 284 -4.46 -2.30 -38.46
N ASN A 285 -4.90 -3.46 -38.93
CA ASN A 285 -5.99 -3.52 -39.91
C ASN A 285 -7.35 -3.36 -39.24
N GLY A 286 -8.21 -2.55 -39.88
CA GLY A 286 -9.62 -2.47 -39.53
C GLY A 286 -10.39 -3.72 -39.94
N THR A 287 -11.69 -3.71 -39.67
CA THR A 287 -12.62 -4.72 -40.20
C THR A 287 -12.99 -4.40 -41.65
N GLU A 288 -13.35 -5.44 -42.42
CA GLU A 288 -14.12 -5.31 -43.67
C GLU A 288 -13.48 -4.42 -44.77
N GLY A 289 -12.18 -4.60 -45.01
CA GLY A 289 -11.50 -4.03 -46.20
C GLY A 289 -10.95 -2.61 -46.04
N LEU A 290 -11.15 -1.98 -44.88
CA LEU A 290 -10.51 -0.71 -44.55
C LEU A 290 -8.97 -0.87 -44.49
N SER A 291 -8.23 0.12 -45.00
CA SER A 291 -6.76 0.14 -44.92
C SER A 291 -6.24 0.25 -43.47
N ALA A 292 -4.93 0.08 -43.29
CA ALA A 292 -4.29 0.11 -41.98
C ALA A 292 -4.54 1.44 -41.24
N LEU A 293 -4.81 1.34 -39.94
CA LEU A 293 -5.03 2.46 -39.01
C LEU A 293 -3.77 2.67 -38.17
N PRO A 294 -3.30 3.91 -38.00
CA PRO A 294 -2.11 4.19 -37.19
C PRO A 294 -2.36 3.94 -35.70
N TYR A 295 -1.32 3.51 -35.00
CA TYR A 295 -1.32 3.37 -33.54
C TYR A 295 0.06 3.69 -32.94
N ASN A 296 0.15 4.81 -32.24
CA ASN A 296 1.33 5.28 -31.50
C ASN A 296 1.01 5.43 -30.00
N GLY A 297 0.30 4.47 -29.42
CA GLY A 297 -0.06 4.43 -28.00
C GLY A 297 0.68 3.35 -27.22
N ILE A 298 0.47 3.33 -25.91
CA ILE A 298 0.92 2.24 -25.03
C ILE A 298 -0.25 1.28 -24.81
N ILE A 299 0.00 -0.01 -25.05
CA ILE A 299 -0.93 -1.07 -24.68
C ILE A 299 -0.55 -1.58 -23.30
N LEU A 300 -1.43 -1.36 -22.34
CA LEU A 300 -1.33 -1.82 -20.96
C LEU A 300 -2.30 -2.97 -20.76
N ALA A 301 -1.80 -4.14 -20.37
CA ALA A 301 -2.63 -5.30 -20.05
C ALA A 301 -2.39 -5.73 -18.60
N HIS A 302 -3.38 -6.39 -18.00
CA HIS A 302 -3.18 -7.04 -16.70
C HIS A 302 -4.06 -8.27 -16.57
N SER A 303 -3.57 -9.29 -15.86
CA SER A 303 -4.34 -10.51 -15.59
C SER A 303 -3.86 -11.21 -14.32
N ASN A 304 -4.47 -12.33 -13.96
CA ASN A 304 -4.07 -13.14 -12.81
C ASN A 304 -3.05 -14.23 -13.17
N GLU A 305 -2.48 -14.87 -12.14
CA GLU A 305 -1.45 -15.90 -12.32
C GLU A 305 -1.98 -17.17 -13.00
N SER A 306 -3.22 -17.57 -12.71
CA SER A 306 -3.85 -18.74 -13.34
C SER A 306 -4.05 -18.57 -14.85
N GLU A 307 -4.50 -17.39 -15.28
CA GLU A 307 -4.69 -17.04 -16.69
C GLU A 307 -3.36 -17.01 -17.41
N TRP A 308 -2.35 -16.37 -16.81
CA TRP A 308 -1.00 -16.35 -17.35
C TRP A 308 -0.40 -17.75 -17.49
N ALA A 309 -0.53 -18.61 -16.47
CA ALA A 309 -0.02 -19.97 -16.51
C ALA A 309 -0.70 -20.80 -17.62
N SER A 310 -2.03 -20.69 -17.74
CA SER A 310 -2.79 -21.34 -18.81
C SER A 310 -2.34 -20.85 -20.19
N PHE A 311 -2.21 -19.53 -20.35
CA PHE A 311 -1.81 -18.91 -21.61
C PHE A 311 -0.38 -19.28 -22.02
N ARG A 312 0.57 -19.24 -21.08
CA ARG A 312 1.99 -19.57 -21.29
C ARG A 312 2.21 -21.04 -21.66
N ASN A 313 1.43 -21.95 -21.08
CA ASN A 313 1.55 -23.39 -21.34
C ASN A 313 1.03 -23.80 -22.73
N ASN A 314 0.30 -22.92 -23.42
CA ASN A 314 -0.21 -23.18 -24.75
C ASN A 314 0.82 -22.78 -25.82
N LYS A 315 1.35 -23.77 -26.55
CA LYS A 315 2.37 -23.56 -27.60
C LYS A 315 1.92 -22.65 -28.74
N ASN A 316 0.61 -22.55 -29.00
CA ASN A 316 0.09 -21.65 -30.04
C ASN A 316 0.30 -20.16 -29.71
N ASN A 317 0.62 -19.86 -28.45
CA ASN A 317 0.75 -18.50 -27.94
C ASN A 317 2.22 -18.04 -27.84
N GLU A 318 3.19 -18.87 -28.24
CA GLU A 318 4.63 -18.62 -28.08
C GLU A 318 5.05 -17.27 -28.69
N ALA A 319 4.58 -16.97 -29.90
CA ALA A 319 4.87 -15.70 -30.59
C ALA A 319 4.33 -14.46 -29.85
N PHE A 320 3.32 -14.63 -28.98
CA PHE A 320 2.78 -13.54 -28.17
C PHE A 320 3.65 -13.28 -26.94
N LEU A 321 4.29 -14.31 -26.37
CA LEU A 321 5.09 -14.20 -25.15
C LEU A 321 6.29 -13.26 -25.31
N ASP A 322 6.96 -13.29 -26.46
CA ASP A 322 8.09 -12.40 -26.77
C ASP A 322 7.69 -10.93 -26.91
N ARG A 323 6.39 -10.66 -27.07
CA ARG A 323 5.82 -9.32 -27.29
C ARG A 323 5.23 -8.71 -26.02
N VAL A 324 5.50 -9.31 -24.87
CA VAL A 324 4.97 -8.88 -23.58
C VAL A 324 6.11 -8.54 -22.63
N TYR A 325 6.10 -7.32 -22.10
CA TYR A 325 6.97 -6.91 -21.01
C TYR A 325 6.25 -7.15 -19.67
N ILE A 326 6.71 -8.13 -18.90
CA ILE A 326 6.04 -8.56 -17.67
C ILE A 326 6.56 -7.75 -16.48
N VAL A 327 5.65 -7.05 -15.79
CA VAL A 327 5.89 -6.45 -14.48
C VAL A 327 5.12 -7.23 -13.43
N LYS A 328 5.82 -7.82 -12.46
CA LYS A 328 5.18 -8.51 -11.34
C LYS A 328 4.72 -7.49 -10.29
N VAL A 329 3.49 -7.64 -9.83
CA VAL A 329 2.86 -6.81 -8.80
C VAL A 329 2.37 -7.73 -7.66
N PRO A 330 3.28 -8.16 -6.77
CA PRO A 330 2.93 -9.01 -5.63
C PRO A 330 2.14 -8.21 -4.57
N TYR A 331 1.54 -8.91 -3.62
CA TYR A 331 1.02 -8.26 -2.42
C TYR A 331 2.14 -7.65 -1.58
N CYS A 332 1.82 -6.62 -0.79
CA CYS A 332 2.74 -6.05 0.18
C CYS A 332 3.13 -7.11 1.23
N LEU A 333 4.42 -7.19 1.51
CA LEU A 333 5.03 -8.14 2.45
C LEU A 333 5.58 -7.48 3.71
N ARG A 334 5.39 -6.15 3.84
CA ARG A 334 5.85 -5.35 4.97
C ARG A 334 4.64 -4.93 5.80
N VAL A 335 4.69 -5.24 7.10
CA VAL A 335 3.57 -4.99 8.03
C VAL A 335 3.30 -3.49 8.13
N SER A 336 4.35 -2.68 8.28
CA SER A 336 4.25 -1.21 8.33
C SER A 336 3.53 -0.63 7.11
N GLU A 337 3.88 -1.08 5.91
CA GLU A 337 3.26 -0.62 4.67
C GLU A 337 1.84 -1.15 4.45
N GLU A 338 1.54 -2.36 4.89
CA GLU A 338 0.17 -2.88 4.85
C GLU A 338 -0.76 -2.07 5.78
N ILE A 339 -0.25 -1.58 6.92
CA ILE A 339 -0.99 -0.66 7.79
C ILE A 339 -1.31 0.65 7.06
N GLU A 340 -0.37 1.21 6.29
CA GLU A 340 -0.61 2.41 5.49
C GLU A 340 -1.68 2.20 4.41
N ILE A 341 -1.72 1.00 3.80
CA ILE A 341 -2.79 0.62 2.88
C ILE A 341 -4.15 0.65 3.60
N TYR A 342 -4.24 0.15 4.83
CA TYR A 342 -5.47 0.20 5.62
C TYR A 342 -5.85 1.62 6.03
N ASN A 343 -4.89 2.43 6.46
CA ASN A 343 -5.12 3.84 6.80
C ASN A 343 -5.69 4.60 5.60
N LYS A 344 -5.11 4.41 4.41
CA LYS A 344 -5.62 4.98 3.16
C LYS A 344 -7.04 4.55 2.85
N LEU A 345 -7.37 3.27 3.02
CA LEU A 345 -8.72 2.75 2.78
C LEU A 345 -9.73 3.31 3.78
N LEU A 346 -9.35 3.39 5.07
CA LEU A 346 -10.19 3.94 6.12
C LEU A 346 -10.44 5.43 5.94
N ALA A 347 -9.43 6.21 5.55
CA ALA A 347 -9.55 7.64 5.28
C ALA A 347 -10.60 7.98 4.21
N ASN A 348 -10.85 7.05 3.28
CA ASN A 348 -11.86 7.17 2.23
C ASN A 348 -13.25 6.64 2.65
N SER A 349 -13.47 6.37 3.95
CA SER A 349 -14.71 5.80 4.48
C SER A 349 -15.24 6.58 5.68
N GLU A 350 -16.52 6.39 6.02
CA GLU A 350 -17.10 6.97 7.26
C GLU A 350 -16.44 6.43 8.54
N LEU A 351 -15.73 5.30 8.45
CA LEU A 351 -14.98 4.70 9.55
C LEU A 351 -13.70 5.48 9.89
N ALA A 352 -13.29 6.46 9.10
CA ALA A 352 -12.10 7.28 9.35
C ALA A 352 -12.08 7.91 10.75
N LYS A 353 -13.26 8.25 11.29
CA LYS A 353 -13.42 8.88 12.61
C LYS A 353 -13.81 7.89 13.71
N ALA A 354 -14.08 6.64 13.36
CA ALA A 354 -14.51 5.63 14.31
C ALA A 354 -13.34 5.22 15.23
N PRO A 355 -13.56 5.03 16.54
CA PRO A 355 -12.51 4.58 17.44
C PRO A 355 -11.89 3.25 16.99
N CYS A 356 -10.57 3.26 16.80
CA CYS A 356 -9.80 2.08 16.44
C CYS A 356 -8.69 1.91 17.47
N THR A 357 -8.77 0.86 18.26
CA THR A 357 -7.80 0.65 19.35
C THR A 357 -6.40 0.36 18.80
N PRO A 358 -5.34 0.72 19.55
CA PRO A 358 -3.96 0.39 19.21
C PRO A 358 -3.77 -1.08 18.82
N SER A 359 -2.84 -1.33 17.90
CA SER A 359 -2.51 -2.66 17.37
C SER A 359 -3.63 -3.41 16.61
N THR A 360 -4.83 -2.85 16.43
CA THR A 360 -5.87 -3.50 15.60
C THR A 360 -5.43 -3.65 14.14
N LEU A 361 -5.02 -2.55 13.51
CA LEU A 361 -4.55 -2.55 12.12
C LEU A 361 -3.25 -3.36 11.98
N GLU A 362 -2.35 -3.22 12.96
CA GLU A 362 -1.10 -3.97 13.01
C GLU A 362 -1.36 -5.48 13.08
N THR A 363 -2.28 -5.94 13.94
CA THR A 363 -2.61 -7.36 14.08
C THR A 363 -3.18 -7.93 12.77
N LEU A 364 -4.06 -7.18 12.11
CA LEU A 364 -4.58 -7.58 10.80
C LEU A 364 -3.48 -7.58 9.72
N ALA A 365 -2.60 -6.59 9.72
CA ALA A 365 -1.47 -6.51 8.80
C ALA A 365 -0.52 -7.69 9.01
N GLN A 366 -0.18 -8.04 10.25
CA GLN A 366 0.62 -9.22 10.56
C GLN A 366 -0.06 -10.50 10.06
N PHE A 367 -1.35 -10.69 10.34
CA PHE A 367 -2.10 -11.87 9.87
C PHE A 367 -2.09 -12.00 8.34
N THR A 368 -2.36 -10.91 7.65
CA THR A 368 -2.42 -10.88 6.18
C THR A 368 -1.04 -11.05 5.54
N VAL A 369 0.00 -10.41 6.06
CA VAL A 369 1.38 -10.63 5.59
C VAL A 369 1.82 -12.09 5.84
N LEU A 370 1.55 -12.68 7.01
CA LEU A 370 1.88 -14.09 7.28
C LEU A 370 1.25 -15.04 6.26
N SER A 371 0.03 -14.75 5.79
CA SER A 371 -0.64 -15.54 4.75
C SER A 371 0.04 -15.47 3.38
N ARG A 372 0.85 -14.43 3.12
CA ARG A 372 1.50 -14.16 1.82
C ARG A 372 2.94 -14.66 1.77
N LEU A 373 3.53 -14.99 2.92
CA LEU A 373 4.91 -15.44 3.04
C LEU A 373 5.01 -16.96 2.79
N LYS A 374 6.02 -17.34 2.00
CA LYS A 374 6.42 -18.75 1.87
C LYS A 374 7.12 -19.20 3.16
N VAL A 375 6.76 -20.41 3.63
CA VAL A 375 7.31 -21.00 4.86
C VAL A 375 8.82 -21.22 4.68
N PRO A 376 9.68 -20.66 5.54
CA PRO A 376 11.10 -20.95 5.53
C PRO A 376 11.40 -22.30 6.19
N GLU A 377 12.39 -23.05 5.70
CA GLU A 377 12.72 -24.40 6.21
C GLU A 377 13.34 -24.38 7.62
N ASN A 378 14.24 -23.43 7.90
CA ASN A 378 15.12 -23.48 9.07
C ASN A 378 14.86 -22.37 10.10
N SER A 379 13.74 -21.66 10.02
CA SER A 379 13.40 -20.54 10.91
C SER A 379 11.89 -20.37 11.07
N SER A 380 11.43 -19.62 12.07
CA SER A 380 10.00 -19.30 12.17
C SER A 380 9.55 -18.35 11.04
N ILE A 381 8.37 -18.61 10.48
CA ILE A 381 7.71 -17.68 9.55
C ILE A 381 7.44 -16.31 10.18
N PHE A 382 7.21 -16.27 11.49
CA PHE A 382 7.03 -15.02 12.23
C PHE A 382 8.32 -14.20 12.25
N SER A 383 9.47 -14.86 12.42
CA SER A 383 10.78 -14.20 12.35
C SER A 383 11.04 -13.64 10.95
N LYS A 384 10.69 -14.39 9.90
CA LYS A 384 10.76 -13.91 8.51
C LYS A 384 9.92 -12.66 8.28
N MET A 385 8.67 -12.63 8.77
CA MET A 385 7.80 -11.45 8.67
C MET A 385 8.43 -10.19 9.28
N ARG A 386 8.99 -10.31 10.50
CA ARG A 386 9.66 -9.20 11.19
C ARG A 386 10.91 -8.71 10.44
N VAL A 387 11.70 -9.65 9.90
CA VAL A 387 12.88 -9.30 9.08
C VAL A 387 12.46 -8.56 7.80
N TYR A 388 11.35 -8.96 7.17
CA TYR A 388 10.81 -8.24 6.02
C TYR A 388 10.36 -6.83 6.37
N ASN A 389 9.83 -6.64 7.58
CA ASN A 389 9.51 -5.32 8.14
C ASN A 389 10.75 -4.53 8.62
N GLY A 390 11.98 -5.03 8.36
CA GLY A 390 13.24 -4.36 8.65
C GLY A 390 13.70 -4.46 10.12
N GLU A 391 13.11 -5.35 10.92
CA GLU A 391 13.53 -5.58 12.31
C GLU A 391 14.84 -6.39 12.39
N SER A 392 15.67 -6.11 13.40
CA SER A 392 16.85 -6.93 13.68
C SER A 392 16.52 -7.98 14.72
N LEU A 393 16.71 -9.26 14.37
CA LEU A 393 16.39 -10.39 15.24
C LEU A 393 17.62 -11.10 15.82
N LYS A 394 18.83 -10.55 15.66
CA LYS A 394 20.07 -11.21 16.08
C LYS A 394 20.07 -11.60 17.56
N ASP A 395 19.48 -10.76 18.41
CA ASP A 395 19.43 -10.97 19.87
C ASP A 395 18.23 -11.82 20.32
N THR A 396 17.15 -11.85 19.52
CA THR A 396 15.90 -12.53 19.90
C THR A 396 15.74 -13.91 19.27
N ASP A 397 16.25 -14.11 18.05
CA ASP A 397 16.17 -15.37 17.31
C ASP A 397 17.44 -15.59 16.47
N PRO A 398 18.42 -16.35 16.99
CA PRO A 398 19.67 -16.65 16.28
C PRO A 398 19.48 -17.46 14.99
N LYS A 399 18.32 -18.10 14.78
CA LYS A 399 18.02 -18.86 13.57
C LYS A 399 17.46 -17.98 12.45
N ALA A 400 17.10 -16.72 12.75
CA ALA A 400 16.61 -15.78 11.75
C ALA A 400 17.69 -15.49 10.70
N LYS A 401 17.27 -15.52 9.42
CA LYS A 401 18.13 -15.21 8.27
C LYS A 401 18.05 -13.74 7.89
N SER A 402 18.98 -13.30 7.05
CA SER A 402 18.95 -11.95 6.48
C SER A 402 17.78 -11.78 5.48
N TYR A 403 17.43 -10.54 5.18
CA TYR A 403 16.38 -10.23 4.20
C TYR A 403 16.66 -10.87 2.83
N GLN A 404 17.89 -10.72 2.32
CA GLN A 404 18.30 -11.25 1.01
C GLN A 404 18.21 -12.78 0.96
N GLU A 405 18.73 -13.48 1.99
CA GLU A 405 18.65 -14.95 2.05
C GLU A 405 17.20 -15.43 2.01
N TYR A 406 16.30 -14.79 2.76
CA TYR A 406 14.88 -15.15 2.73
C TYR A 406 14.23 -14.94 1.37
N ARG A 407 14.57 -13.85 0.67
CA ARG A 407 14.11 -13.58 -0.70
C ARG A 407 14.63 -14.63 -1.68
N ASP A 408 15.92 -14.96 -1.60
CA ASP A 408 16.56 -15.95 -2.46
C ASP A 408 15.91 -17.34 -2.29
N TYR A 409 15.61 -17.75 -1.05
CA TYR A 409 14.92 -19.02 -0.76
C TYR A 409 13.45 -19.03 -1.21
N ALA A 410 12.74 -17.90 -1.09
CA ALA A 410 11.33 -17.84 -1.46
C ALA A 410 11.12 -17.78 -2.99
N GLY A 411 12.10 -17.25 -3.71
CA GLY A 411 12.08 -17.11 -5.16
C GLY A 411 11.12 -16.03 -5.65
N VAL A 412 10.94 -15.99 -6.97
CA VAL A 412 10.27 -14.88 -7.70
C VAL A 412 8.76 -14.78 -7.53
N ASP A 413 8.13 -15.75 -6.87
CA ASP A 413 6.66 -15.82 -6.70
C ASP A 413 6.23 -15.55 -5.24
N GLU A 414 7.13 -15.04 -4.42
CA GLU A 414 6.78 -14.63 -3.07
C GLU A 414 5.82 -13.44 -3.08
N GLY A 415 4.74 -13.52 -2.29
CA GLY A 415 3.68 -12.50 -2.28
C GLY A 415 2.68 -12.60 -3.44
N MET A 416 2.80 -13.60 -4.32
CA MET A 416 1.82 -13.85 -5.39
C MET A 416 0.60 -14.64 -4.92
N GLN A 417 0.63 -15.16 -3.69
CA GLN A 417 -0.45 -15.94 -3.06
C GLN A 417 -0.77 -15.41 -1.66
N GLY A 418 -1.87 -15.87 -1.08
CA GLY A 418 -2.33 -15.47 0.26
C GLY A 418 -3.55 -14.56 0.23
N LEU A 419 -3.84 -13.92 1.37
CA LEU A 419 -5.04 -13.12 1.57
C LEU A 419 -4.92 -11.75 0.89
N SER A 420 -5.93 -11.41 0.09
CA SER A 420 -6.02 -10.13 -0.61
C SER A 420 -6.29 -8.95 0.33
N THR A 421 -5.93 -7.75 -0.09
CA THR A 421 -6.31 -6.51 0.60
C THR A 421 -7.85 -6.36 0.68
N ARG A 422 -8.60 -6.90 -0.31
CA ARG A 422 -10.07 -6.93 -0.28
C ARG A 422 -10.61 -7.82 0.85
N PHE A 423 -9.96 -8.96 1.11
CA PHE A 423 -10.30 -9.81 2.26
C PHE A 423 -10.10 -9.03 3.56
N ALA A 424 -8.92 -8.41 3.73
CA ALA A 424 -8.61 -7.62 4.91
C ALA A 424 -9.62 -6.49 5.17
N PHE A 425 -10.02 -5.77 4.11
CA PHE A 425 -11.00 -4.70 4.22
C PHE A 425 -12.39 -5.21 4.62
N LYS A 426 -12.83 -6.37 4.11
CA LYS A 426 -14.07 -7.01 4.57
C LYS A 426 -14.00 -7.37 6.06
N ILE A 427 -12.86 -7.86 6.53
CA ILE A 427 -12.64 -8.14 7.95
C ILE A 427 -12.76 -6.86 8.77
N LEU A 428 -12.04 -5.78 8.39
CA LEU A 428 -12.13 -4.49 9.08
C LEU A 428 -13.56 -4.01 9.17
N SER A 429 -14.29 -4.01 8.05
CA SER A 429 -15.69 -3.59 8.01
C SER A 429 -16.56 -4.38 8.99
N LYS A 430 -16.39 -5.72 9.06
CA LYS A 430 -17.09 -6.57 10.02
C LYS A 430 -16.69 -6.30 11.47
N VAL A 431 -15.42 -5.97 11.72
CA VAL A 431 -14.93 -5.67 13.07
C VAL A 431 -15.46 -4.34 13.58
N PHE A 432 -15.42 -3.28 12.76
CA PHE A 432 -15.99 -1.97 13.11
C PHE A 432 -17.50 -2.04 13.37
N ASN A 433 -18.22 -2.91 12.66
CA ASN A 433 -19.66 -3.10 12.79
C ASN A 433 -20.03 -4.36 13.62
N PHE A 434 -19.10 -4.87 14.43
CA PHE A 434 -19.34 -6.08 15.21
C PHE A 434 -20.38 -5.84 16.33
N ASP A 435 -20.34 -4.65 16.93
CA ASP A 435 -21.19 -4.26 18.04
C ASP A 435 -22.33 -3.37 17.54
N ASN A 436 -23.57 -3.69 17.93
CA ASN A 436 -24.73 -2.90 17.53
C ASN A 436 -24.83 -1.55 18.28
N SER A 437 -24.09 -1.36 19.38
CA SER A 437 -24.16 -0.12 20.17
C SER A 437 -23.09 0.91 19.83
N GLU A 438 -21.95 0.49 19.28
CA GLU A 438 -20.85 1.39 18.91
C GLU A 438 -20.16 0.93 17.63
N ILE A 439 -19.77 1.88 16.78
CA ILE A 439 -18.94 1.62 15.60
C ILE A 439 -17.49 1.79 16.04
N ALA A 440 -16.81 0.69 16.34
CA ALA A 440 -15.44 0.72 16.85
C ALA A 440 -14.71 -0.60 16.58
N ALA A 441 -13.39 -0.53 16.40
CA ALA A 441 -12.56 -1.70 16.11
C ALA A 441 -11.59 -2.02 17.25
N ASN A 442 -11.51 -3.31 17.60
CA ASN A 442 -10.56 -3.81 18.59
C ASN A 442 -10.02 -5.22 18.26
N PRO A 443 -8.83 -5.60 18.78
CA PRO A 443 -8.21 -6.88 18.48
C PRO A 443 -9.01 -8.10 18.94
N VAL A 444 -9.81 -8.01 20.01
CA VAL A 444 -10.61 -9.14 20.50
C VAL A 444 -11.72 -9.48 19.50
N HIS A 445 -12.45 -8.46 19.04
CA HIS A 445 -13.41 -8.62 17.95
C HIS A 445 -12.71 -9.07 16.66
N LEU A 446 -11.54 -8.53 16.35
CA LEU A 446 -10.75 -8.93 15.19
C LEU A 446 -10.40 -10.43 15.20
N PHE A 447 -9.88 -10.96 16.31
CA PHE A 447 -9.55 -12.39 16.42
C PHE A 447 -10.79 -13.25 16.20
N TYR A 448 -11.91 -12.92 16.84
CA TYR A 448 -13.15 -13.66 16.68
C TYR A 448 -13.70 -13.62 15.25
N VAL A 449 -13.69 -12.44 14.61
CA VAL A 449 -14.15 -12.27 13.23
C VAL A 449 -13.24 -13.02 12.26
N LEU A 450 -11.91 -13.01 12.49
CA LEU A 450 -10.96 -13.77 11.68
C LEU A 450 -11.17 -15.28 11.80
N GLU A 451 -11.27 -15.81 13.03
CA GLU A 451 -11.55 -17.24 13.26
C GLU A 451 -12.82 -17.69 12.53
N LYS A 452 -13.92 -16.94 12.70
CA LYS A 452 -15.17 -17.22 12.00
C LYS A 452 -15.05 -17.10 10.48
N GLN A 453 -14.33 -16.10 9.96
CA GLN A 453 -14.19 -15.95 8.52
C GLN A 453 -13.39 -17.11 7.92
N ILE A 454 -12.34 -17.58 8.59
CA ILE A 454 -11.54 -18.74 8.14
C ILE A 454 -12.42 -19.99 8.04
N GLU A 455 -13.28 -20.22 9.04
CA GLU A 455 -14.25 -21.34 9.02
C GLU A 455 -15.28 -21.21 7.87
N GLN A 456 -15.74 -19.98 7.59
CA GLN A 456 -16.74 -19.71 6.56
C GLN A 456 -16.21 -19.80 5.12
N GLU A 457 -14.97 -19.40 4.88
CA GLU A 457 -14.35 -19.41 3.54
C GLU A 457 -14.03 -20.83 3.02
N GLN A 458 -14.13 -21.86 3.87
CA GLN A 458 -13.89 -23.26 3.49
C GLN A 458 -12.57 -23.46 2.75
N PHE A 459 -11.49 -22.85 3.25
CA PHE A 459 -10.15 -23.08 2.73
C PHE A 459 -9.78 -24.57 2.75
N PRO A 460 -8.86 -25.02 1.87
CA PRO A 460 -8.24 -26.34 2.02
C PRO A 460 -7.76 -26.55 3.46
N SER A 461 -7.94 -27.76 4.01
CA SER A 461 -7.72 -28.03 5.44
C SER A 461 -6.34 -27.57 5.93
N GLU A 462 -5.29 -27.81 5.15
CA GLU A 462 -3.92 -27.38 5.45
C GLU A 462 -3.78 -25.85 5.58
N ILE A 463 -4.44 -25.08 4.70
CA ILE A 463 -4.42 -23.61 4.73
C ILE A 463 -5.22 -23.10 5.93
N SER A 464 -6.39 -23.70 6.18
CA SER A 464 -7.25 -23.34 7.31
C SER A 464 -6.54 -23.55 8.65
N GLU A 465 -5.94 -24.72 8.85
CA GLU A 465 -5.17 -25.04 10.06
C GLU A 465 -3.99 -24.09 10.24
N ARG A 466 -3.27 -23.78 9.15
CA ARG A 466 -2.14 -22.83 9.18
C ARG A 466 -2.57 -21.41 9.54
N TYR A 467 -3.69 -20.92 9.02
CA TYR A 467 -4.21 -19.60 9.40
C TYR A 467 -4.67 -19.56 10.86
N LEU A 468 -5.29 -20.62 11.36
CA LEU A 468 -5.62 -20.75 12.77
C LEU A 468 -4.37 -20.81 13.66
N GLU A 469 -3.30 -21.47 13.20
CA GLU A 469 -1.99 -21.46 13.87
C GLU A 469 -1.40 -20.05 13.93
N PHE A 470 -1.52 -19.24 12.87
CA PHE A 470 -1.09 -17.84 12.90
C PHE A 470 -1.78 -17.04 14.00
N LEU A 471 -3.09 -17.22 14.16
CA LEU A 471 -3.86 -16.57 15.22
C LEU A 471 -3.46 -17.09 16.61
N LYS A 472 -3.58 -18.40 16.84
CA LYS A 472 -3.45 -19.00 18.18
C LYS A 472 -2.01 -19.17 18.63
N GLY A 473 -1.09 -19.44 17.70
CA GLY A 473 0.32 -19.69 17.97
C GLY A 473 1.16 -18.42 18.08
N TYR A 474 0.81 -17.35 17.35
CA TYR A 474 1.65 -16.15 17.27
C TYR A 474 0.93 -14.88 17.70
N LEU A 475 -0.20 -14.54 17.09
CA LEU A 475 -0.81 -13.21 17.26
C LEU A 475 -1.52 -13.04 18.61
N ILE A 476 -2.35 -14.01 19.02
CA ILE A 476 -3.06 -13.96 20.30
C ILE A 476 -2.07 -13.94 21.48
N PRO A 477 -1.07 -14.84 21.59
CA PRO A 477 -0.14 -14.82 22.71
C PRO A 477 0.64 -13.50 22.84
N LYS A 478 1.08 -12.93 21.71
CA LYS A 478 1.77 -11.63 21.69
C LYS A 478 0.86 -10.49 22.09
N TYR A 479 -0.39 -10.51 21.61
CA TYR A 479 -1.37 -9.52 22.02
C TYR A 479 -1.71 -9.60 23.51
N VAL A 480 -1.77 -10.81 24.09
CA VAL A 480 -1.96 -11.02 25.54
C VAL A 480 -0.80 -10.39 26.33
N GLU A 481 0.44 -10.55 25.86
CA GLU A 481 1.60 -9.89 26.47
C GLU A 481 1.52 -8.36 26.37
N PHE A 482 1.18 -7.85 25.19
CA PHE A 482 1.02 -6.42 24.93
C PHE A 482 -0.08 -5.80 25.80
N ILE A 483 -1.30 -6.35 25.77
CA ILE A 483 -2.42 -5.83 26.55
C ILE A 483 -2.18 -5.98 28.05
N GLY A 484 -1.48 -7.05 28.47
CA GLY A 484 -1.06 -7.22 29.85
C GLY A 484 -0.17 -6.07 30.32
N LYS A 485 0.84 -5.71 29.53
CA LYS A 485 1.71 -4.54 29.81
C LYS A 485 0.93 -3.23 29.80
N GLU A 486 0.00 -3.06 28.86
CA GLU A 486 -0.83 -1.86 28.76
C GLU A 486 -1.75 -1.67 29.97
N ILE A 487 -2.46 -2.72 30.38
CA ILE A 487 -3.33 -2.73 31.58
C ILE A 487 -2.50 -2.47 32.83
N GLN A 488 -1.35 -3.14 32.95
CA GLN A 488 -0.43 -2.97 34.09
C GLN A 488 0.11 -1.54 34.17
N THR A 489 0.46 -0.93 33.04
CA THR A 489 0.96 0.45 32.99
C THR A 489 -0.15 1.43 33.37
N ALA A 490 -1.34 1.30 32.79
CA ALA A 490 -2.48 2.14 33.13
C ALA A 490 -2.89 2.02 34.61
N TYR A 491 -2.71 0.84 35.19
CA TYR A 491 -2.92 0.59 36.62
C TYR A 491 -1.84 1.25 37.50
N LEU A 492 -0.55 1.13 37.16
CA LEU A 492 0.51 1.71 38.00
C LEU A 492 0.39 3.22 38.12
N GLU A 493 0.06 3.87 37.02
CA GLU A 493 0.00 5.32 37.01
C GLU A 493 -1.20 5.85 37.82
N SER A 494 -2.26 5.05 38.04
CA SER A 494 -3.37 5.39 38.95
C SER A 494 -3.01 5.19 40.43
N TYR A 495 -1.85 4.59 40.72
CA TYR A 495 -1.40 4.22 42.06
C TYR A 495 -0.11 4.93 42.48
N SER A 496 -0.01 6.25 42.23
CA SER A 496 1.11 7.06 42.71
C SER A 496 1.29 6.97 44.23
N GLU A 497 0.20 6.97 45.00
CA GLU A 497 0.21 6.83 46.46
C GLU A 497 0.61 5.43 46.95
N TYR A 498 0.19 4.37 46.27
CA TYR A 498 0.62 3.01 46.64
C TYR A 498 2.08 2.75 46.29
N GLY A 499 2.55 3.29 45.15
CA GLY A 499 3.97 3.34 44.80
C GLY A 499 4.79 4.03 45.88
N GLN A 500 4.28 5.17 46.34
CA GLN A 500 4.89 5.93 47.44
C GLN A 500 4.87 5.16 48.76
N ASN A 501 3.79 4.46 49.10
CA ASN A 501 3.70 3.67 50.32
C ASN A 501 4.67 2.48 50.33
N ILE A 502 4.82 1.77 49.21
CA ILE A 502 5.82 0.69 49.09
C ILE A 502 7.23 1.28 49.19
N PHE A 503 7.48 2.42 48.53
CA PHE A 503 8.76 3.11 48.59
C PHE A 503 9.12 3.51 50.01
N ASP A 504 8.21 4.17 50.73
CA ASP A 504 8.43 4.67 52.07
C ASP A 504 8.62 3.53 53.09
N ARG A 505 7.83 2.46 52.98
CA ARG A 505 8.05 1.23 53.78
C ARG A 505 9.39 0.58 53.47
N TYR A 506 9.75 0.45 52.20
CA TYR A 506 11.02 -0.16 51.80
C TYR A 506 12.21 0.61 52.37
N VAL A 507 12.22 1.94 52.24
CA VAL A 507 13.27 2.81 52.78
C VAL A 507 13.37 2.67 54.29
N THR A 508 12.22 2.69 54.99
CA THR A 508 12.18 2.55 56.44
C THR A 508 12.74 1.20 56.88
N TYR A 509 12.25 0.09 56.31
CA TYR A 509 12.72 -1.25 56.64
C TYR A 509 14.19 -1.45 56.31
N ALA A 510 14.67 -0.89 55.18
CA ALA A 510 16.07 -0.95 54.79
C ALA A 510 16.97 -0.19 55.78
N ASP A 511 16.54 0.99 56.24
CA ASP A 511 17.28 1.79 57.23
C ASP A 511 17.41 1.06 58.58
N PHE A 512 16.31 0.56 59.14
CA PHE A 512 16.33 -0.24 60.37
C PHE A 512 17.16 -1.52 60.23
N TRP A 513 17.12 -2.17 59.07
CA TRP A 513 17.92 -3.37 58.80
C TRP A 513 19.43 -3.07 58.69
N ILE A 514 19.80 -1.90 58.14
CA ILE A 514 21.20 -1.45 58.07
C ILE A 514 21.73 -1.07 59.45
N GLN A 515 20.91 -0.38 60.26
CA GLN A 515 21.26 0.07 61.61
C GLN A 515 21.22 -1.04 62.66
N ASP A 516 20.79 -2.25 62.29
CA ASP A 516 20.63 -3.41 63.19
C ASP A 516 19.70 -3.12 64.38
N GLN A 517 18.62 -2.39 64.11
CA GLN A 517 17.60 -2.00 65.09
C GLN A 517 16.29 -2.74 64.82
N GLU A 518 15.56 -3.01 65.91
CA GLU A 518 14.21 -3.56 65.81
C GLU A 518 13.23 -2.47 65.36
N TYR A 519 12.38 -2.80 64.39
CA TYR A 519 11.31 -1.91 63.95
C TYR A 519 10.01 -2.31 64.63
N ARG A 520 9.38 -1.35 65.30
CA ARG A 520 8.03 -1.53 65.85
C ARG A 520 7.04 -0.77 64.99
N ASP A 521 6.14 -1.51 64.36
CA ASP A 521 5.13 -0.94 63.49
C ASP A 521 4.14 -0.09 64.33
N PRO A 522 3.98 1.21 64.04
CA PRO A 522 3.13 2.11 64.82
C PRO A 522 1.64 1.78 64.76
N GLU A 523 1.18 1.15 63.67
CA GLU A 523 -0.25 0.89 63.43
C GLU A 523 -0.68 -0.47 64.00
N THR A 524 0.18 -1.49 63.82
CA THR A 524 -0.12 -2.87 64.23
C THR A 524 0.50 -3.24 65.57
N GLY A 525 1.49 -2.48 66.05
CA GLY A 525 2.27 -2.78 67.24
C GLY A 525 3.20 -3.99 67.07
N GLN A 526 3.29 -4.56 65.87
CA GLN A 526 4.09 -5.74 65.56
C GLN A 526 5.59 -5.39 65.60
N LEU A 527 6.38 -6.28 66.20
CA LEU A 527 7.82 -6.15 66.34
C LEU A 527 8.50 -6.95 65.23
N PHE A 528 9.29 -6.27 64.41
CA PHE A 528 10.08 -6.85 63.35
C PHE A 528 11.54 -6.89 63.79
N ASP A 529 12.05 -8.11 64.02
CA ASP A 529 13.47 -8.34 64.21
C ASP A 529 14.22 -8.25 62.86
N ARG A 530 15.55 -8.28 62.91
CA ARG A 530 16.37 -8.17 61.70
C ARG A 530 16.06 -9.25 60.65
N ALA A 531 15.70 -10.45 61.08
CA ALA A 531 15.38 -11.56 60.19
C ALA A 531 14.02 -11.35 59.49
N ALA A 532 13.03 -10.86 60.22
CA ALA A 532 11.71 -10.50 59.71
C ALA A 532 11.79 -9.31 58.74
N LEU A 533 12.57 -8.26 59.07
CA LEU A 533 12.84 -7.15 58.16
C LEU A 533 13.49 -7.62 56.86
N ASN A 534 14.47 -8.54 56.94
CA ASN A 534 15.06 -9.13 55.75
C ASN A 534 14.03 -9.89 54.91
N GLY A 535 13.13 -10.63 55.56
CA GLY A 535 12.04 -11.34 54.90
C GLY A 535 11.09 -10.40 54.14
N GLU A 536 10.72 -9.26 54.71
CA GLU A 536 9.88 -8.27 54.03
C GLU A 536 10.61 -7.57 52.86
N LEU A 537 11.88 -7.20 53.04
CA LEU A 537 12.70 -6.60 51.98
C LEU A 537 12.92 -7.57 50.80
N GLU A 538 13.18 -8.85 51.09
CA GLU A 538 13.34 -9.88 50.05
C GLU A 538 12.08 -10.08 49.21
N LYS A 539 10.88 -9.93 49.79
CA LYS A 539 9.62 -10.02 49.04
C LYS A 539 9.52 -8.97 47.93
N ILE A 540 10.21 -7.84 48.09
CA ILE A 540 10.25 -6.71 47.14
C ILE A 540 11.43 -6.87 46.16
N GLU A 541 12.59 -7.33 46.65
CA GLU A 541 13.83 -7.43 45.86
C GLU A 541 13.91 -8.67 44.96
N LYS A 542 13.35 -9.81 45.39
CA LYS A 542 13.38 -11.08 44.64
C LYS A 542 12.73 -10.99 43.25
N PRO A 543 11.52 -10.40 43.09
CA PRO A 543 10.91 -10.21 41.78
C PRO A 543 11.78 -9.40 40.81
N ALA A 544 12.63 -8.52 41.35
CA ALA A 544 13.52 -7.69 40.56
C ALA A 544 14.85 -8.34 40.18
N GLY A 545 15.21 -9.46 40.82
CA GLY A 545 16.44 -10.21 40.53
C GLY A 545 17.70 -9.53 41.06
N ILE A 546 17.63 -8.84 42.19
CA ILE A 546 18.79 -8.12 42.74
C ILE A 546 19.87 -9.09 43.23
N SER A 547 21.06 -8.96 42.65
CA SER A 547 22.20 -9.86 42.92
C SER A 547 22.90 -9.58 44.25
N ASN A 548 22.94 -8.30 44.68
CA ASN A 548 23.55 -7.90 45.93
C ASN A 548 22.59 -6.98 46.73
N PRO A 549 21.68 -7.58 47.53
CA PRO A 549 20.68 -6.85 48.30
C PRO A 549 21.28 -5.85 49.30
N LYS A 550 22.42 -6.17 49.90
CA LYS A 550 23.03 -5.34 50.94
C LYS A 550 23.53 -4.01 50.38
N ASP A 551 24.24 -4.05 49.26
CA ASP A 551 24.74 -2.82 48.61
C ASP A 551 23.59 -2.01 48.01
N PHE A 552 22.58 -2.69 47.45
CA PHE A 552 21.39 -2.04 46.94
C PHE A 552 20.63 -1.27 48.04
N ARG A 553 20.35 -1.90 49.19
CA ARG A 553 19.69 -1.26 50.34
C ARG A 553 20.46 -0.03 50.82
N ASN A 554 21.79 -0.14 50.96
CA ASN A 554 22.65 0.97 51.36
C ASN A 554 22.62 2.13 50.35
N GLU A 555 22.68 1.84 49.06
CA GLU A 555 22.63 2.85 48.00
C GLU A 555 21.32 3.65 48.05
N ILE A 556 20.19 2.94 48.20
CA ILE A 556 18.84 3.50 48.27
C ILE A 556 18.68 4.41 49.48
N VAL A 557 19.00 3.92 50.68
CA VAL A 557 18.84 4.69 51.92
C VAL A 557 19.71 5.95 51.88
N ASN A 558 20.95 5.85 51.41
CA ASN A 558 21.83 7.01 51.24
C ASN A 558 21.34 8.01 50.19
N PHE A 559 20.67 7.56 49.14
CA PHE A 559 20.02 8.45 48.17
C PHE A 559 18.85 9.21 48.84
N VAL A 560 17.97 8.50 49.54
CA VAL A 560 16.79 9.10 50.17
C VAL A 560 17.16 10.04 51.30
N LEU A 561 18.17 9.70 52.13
CA LEU A 561 18.68 10.60 53.18
C LEU A 561 19.24 11.91 52.60
N ARG A 562 19.97 11.83 51.47
CA ARG A 562 20.45 13.03 50.76
C ARG A 562 19.32 13.85 50.15
N ALA A 563 18.31 13.19 49.58
CA ALA A 563 17.15 13.86 49.02
C ALA A 563 16.30 14.55 50.11
N ARG A 564 16.08 13.89 51.26
CA ARG A 564 15.38 14.48 52.42
C ARG A 564 16.10 15.70 52.97
N ALA A 565 17.44 15.66 53.04
CA ALA A 565 18.26 16.78 53.51
C ALA A 565 18.12 18.02 52.60
N ASN A 566 17.88 17.82 51.30
CA ASN A 566 17.70 18.91 50.34
C ASN A 566 16.24 19.38 50.19
N ASN A 567 15.25 18.61 50.66
CA ASN A 567 13.80 18.88 50.48
C ASN A 567 13.06 19.09 51.82
N GLU A 568 13.66 19.84 52.75
CA GLU A 568 13.02 20.22 54.04
C GLU A 568 12.45 19.02 54.85
N GLY A 569 13.06 17.83 54.72
CA GLY A 569 12.64 16.62 55.43
C GLY A 569 11.60 15.76 54.71
N ASN A 570 11.08 16.18 53.55
CA ASN A 570 10.13 15.39 52.78
C ASN A 570 10.81 14.27 51.99
N ASN A 571 10.14 13.11 51.93
CA ASN A 571 10.55 12.01 51.08
C ASN A 571 10.51 12.40 49.59
N PRO A 572 11.48 11.96 48.78
CA PRO A 572 11.39 12.11 47.34
C PRO A 572 10.26 11.24 46.78
N THR A 573 9.71 11.63 45.63
CA THR A 573 8.72 10.82 44.92
C THR A 573 9.33 9.47 44.54
N TRP A 574 8.55 8.40 44.62
CA TRP A 574 9.03 7.04 44.33
C TRP A 574 9.57 6.86 42.90
N THR A 575 9.19 7.75 41.98
CA THR A 575 9.68 7.82 40.60
C THR A 575 11.05 8.47 40.43
N SER A 576 11.56 9.15 41.46
CA SER A 576 12.80 9.94 41.42
C SER A 576 14.07 9.09 41.26
N TYR A 577 14.01 7.80 41.62
CA TYR A 577 15.16 6.90 41.54
C TYR A 577 14.85 5.66 40.70
N GLU A 578 15.45 5.61 39.51
CA GLU A 578 15.13 4.64 38.47
C GLU A 578 15.31 3.18 38.93
N LYS A 579 16.38 2.87 39.66
CA LYS A 579 16.61 1.48 40.13
C LYS A 579 15.53 1.01 41.11
N LEU A 580 15.08 1.86 42.04
CA LEU A 580 14.02 1.48 42.99
C LEU A 580 12.66 1.45 42.30
N ARG A 581 12.42 2.39 41.39
CA ARG A 581 11.22 2.42 40.56
C ARG A 581 11.04 1.07 39.86
N THR A 582 12.06 0.56 39.15
CA THR A 582 11.97 -0.74 38.47
C THR A 582 11.69 -1.90 39.42
N VAL A 583 12.21 -1.85 40.65
CA VAL A 583 11.99 -2.88 41.67
C VAL A 583 10.55 -2.85 42.19
N ILE A 584 10.04 -1.65 42.51
CA ILE A 584 8.67 -1.45 42.96
C ILE A 584 7.69 -1.83 41.86
N GLU A 585 7.94 -1.42 40.62
CA GLU A 585 7.15 -1.82 39.45
C GLU A 585 7.08 -3.34 39.34
N LYS A 586 8.23 -4.04 39.34
CA LYS A 586 8.27 -5.51 39.29
C LYS A 586 7.57 -6.18 40.48
N LYS A 587 7.65 -5.59 41.68
CA LYS A 587 6.92 -6.10 42.84
C LYS A 587 5.40 -5.96 42.64
N MET A 588 4.93 -4.79 42.24
CA MET A 588 3.52 -4.56 41.95
C MET A 588 3.00 -5.48 40.85
N PHE A 589 3.81 -5.71 39.81
CA PHE A 589 3.47 -6.63 38.72
C PHE A 589 3.41 -8.09 39.13
N SER A 590 4.17 -8.50 40.17
CA SER A 590 4.17 -9.88 40.65
C SER A 590 2.90 -10.27 41.41
N ASN A 591 2.21 -9.30 42.04
CA ASN A 591 0.99 -9.52 42.82
C ASN A 591 -0.27 -9.15 42.02
N THR A 592 -0.65 -10.02 41.08
CA THR A 592 -1.82 -9.76 40.22
C THR A 592 -3.17 -9.94 40.91
N GLU A 593 -3.20 -10.49 42.12
CA GLU A 593 -4.41 -10.50 42.95
C GLU A 593 -4.84 -9.10 43.38
N ASP A 594 -3.87 -8.19 43.58
CA ASP A 594 -4.13 -6.79 43.94
C ASP A 594 -4.76 -5.99 42.77
N LEU A 595 -4.55 -6.46 41.53
CA LEU A 595 -5.11 -5.86 40.31
C LEU A 595 -6.59 -6.23 40.08
N LEU A 596 -7.04 -7.38 40.59
CA LEU A 596 -8.35 -7.94 40.29
C LEU A 596 -9.53 -7.05 40.71
N PRO A 597 -9.55 -6.42 41.90
CA PRO A 597 -10.68 -5.58 42.34
C PRO A 597 -10.90 -4.34 41.46
N VAL A 598 -9.82 -3.79 40.90
CA VAL A 598 -9.85 -2.55 40.10
C VAL A 598 -10.15 -2.84 38.63
N ILE A 599 -9.73 -3.99 38.10
CA ILE A 599 -9.96 -4.33 36.68
C ILE A 599 -11.29 -5.10 36.50
N SER A 600 -11.81 -5.70 37.57
CA SER A 600 -13.09 -6.42 37.56
C SER A 600 -14.28 -5.47 37.60
N PHE A 601 -15.15 -5.58 36.59
CA PHE A 601 -16.41 -4.81 36.52
C PHE A 601 -17.56 -5.41 37.39
N ASN A 602 -17.31 -6.50 38.14
CA ASN A 602 -18.36 -7.33 38.74
C ASN A 602 -18.37 -7.40 40.29
N THR A 603 -17.85 -6.41 41.01
CA THR A 603 -17.81 -6.46 42.50
C THR A 603 -18.20 -5.15 43.16
N LYS A 604 -19.08 -5.23 44.19
CA LYS A 604 -19.35 -4.14 45.14
C LYS A 604 -18.02 -3.76 45.82
N THR A 605 -17.40 -2.71 45.30
CA THR A 605 -16.08 -2.24 45.71
C THR A 605 -16.22 -1.05 46.66
N SER A 606 -15.16 -0.73 47.42
CA SER A 606 -15.15 0.47 48.25
C SER A 606 -15.23 1.73 47.37
N THR A 607 -15.62 2.88 47.94
CA THR A 607 -15.63 4.16 47.20
C THR A 607 -14.25 4.54 46.65
N GLU A 608 -13.18 4.09 47.32
CA GLU A 608 -11.79 4.31 46.89
C GLU A 608 -11.44 3.45 45.67
N ASP A 609 -11.84 2.17 45.67
CA ASP A 609 -11.61 1.26 44.53
C ASP A 609 -12.42 1.69 43.30
N GLN A 610 -13.62 2.24 43.50
CA GLN A 610 -14.42 2.79 42.41
C GLN A 610 -13.74 3.98 41.72
N ARG A 611 -13.14 4.91 42.49
CA ARG A 611 -12.37 6.02 41.92
C ARG A 611 -11.16 5.53 41.14
N LYS A 612 -10.43 4.55 41.69
CA LYS A 612 -9.28 3.94 41.02
C LYS A 612 -9.67 3.23 39.73
N HIS A 613 -10.83 2.58 39.71
CA HIS A 613 -11.39 1.99 38.50
C HIS A 613 -11.70 3.05 37.44
N ASP A 614 -12.36 4.14 37.82
CA ASP A 614 -12.69 5.23 36.90
C ASP A 614 -11.42 5.89 36.34
N ASP A 615 -10.39 6.09 37.15
CA ASP A 615 -9.08 6.62 36.71
C ASP A 615 -8.37 5.66 35.74
N PHE A 616 -8.42 4.36 36.01
CA PHE A 616 -7.89 3.33 35.10
C PHE A 616 -8.63 3.37 33.74
N VAL A 617 -9.96 3.43 33.75
CA VAL A 617 -10.77 3.51 32.53
C VAL A 617 -10.44 4.78 31.75
N ASN A 618 -10.35 5.93 32.41
CA ASN A 618 -10.02 7.21 31.77
C ASN A 618 -8.65 7.17 31.06
N ARG A 619 -7.62 6.60 31.70
CA ARG A 619 -6.29 6.44 31.07
C ARG A 619 -6.28 5.51 29.88
N MET A 620 -7.03 4.40 29.97
CA MET A 620 -7.21 3.54 28.81
C MET A 620 -7.95 4.28 27.70
N MET A 621 -8.92 5.15 28.02
CA MET A 621 -9.58 5.99 27.02
C MET A 621 -8.64 7.01 26.36
N GLU A 622 -7.73 7.62 27.12
CA GLU A 622 -6.66 8.49 26.59
C GLU A 622 -5.76 7.77 25.58
N LYS A 623 -5.57 6.45 25.76
CA LYS A 623 -4.83 5.58 24.83
C LYS A 623 -5.63 5.14 23.60
N GLY A 624 -6.86 5.64 23.43
CA GLY A 624 -7.69 5.40 22.23
C GLY A 624 -8.72 4.26 22.35
N TYR A 625 -8.97 3.76 23.57
CA TYR A 625 -9.99 2.74 23.83
C TYR A 625 -11.35 3.37 24.17
N THR A 626 -12.47 2.73 23.84
CA THR A 626 -13.79 3.11 24.38
C THR A 626 -14.01 2.46 25.74
N GLN A 627 -14.87 3.03 26.58
CA GLN A 627 -15.21 2.44 27.88
C GLN A 627 -15.69 0.98 27.77
N LYS A 628 -16.46 0.67 26.72
CA LYS A 628 -16.93 -0.69 26.44
C LYS A 628 -15.78 -1.62 26.06
N GLN A 629 -14.85 -1.15 25.25
CA GLN A 629 -13.65 -1.91 24.88
C GLN A 629 -12.75 -2.18 26.10
N VAL A 630 -12.58 -1.22 27.01
CA VAL A 630 -11.82 -1.43 28.25
C VAL A 630 -12.42 -2.56 29.07
N ARG A 631 -13.75 -2.59 29.19
CA ARG A 631 -14.46 -3.68 29.87
C ARG A 631 -14.24 -5.03 29.18
N LEU A 632 -14.47 -5.10 27.88
CA LEU A 632 -14.29 -6.31 27.08
C LEU A 632 -12.86 -6.86 27.22
N LEU A 633 -11.85 -5.99 27.06
CA LEU A 633 -10.44 -6.35 27.12
C LEU A 633 -10.04 -6.87 28.50
N SER A 634 -10.52 -6.21 29.54
CA SER A 634 -10.30 -6.60 30.93
C SER A 634 -10.86 -8.00 31.21
N GLU A 635 -12.13 -8.25 30.84
CA GLU A 635 -12.77 -9.56 31.02
C GLU A 635 -12.09 -10.65 30.17
N TRP A 636 -11.73 -10.33 28.93
CA TRP A 636 -11.04 -11.24 28.02
C TRP A 636 -9.65 -11.62 28.53
N TYR A 637 -8.83 -10.65 28.93
CA TYR A 637 -7.49 -10.86 29.46
C TYR A 637 -7.52 -11.75 30.71
N LEU A 638 -8.45 -11.50 31.64
CA LEU A 638 -8.63 -12.32 32.85
C LEU A 638 -9.02 -13.77 32.50
N ARG A 639 -9.81 -13.98 31.45
CA ARG A 639 -10.19 -15.33 31.00
C ARG A 639 -8.99 -16.07 30.41
N VAL A 640 -8.27 -15.46 29.47
CA VAL A 640 -7.14 -16.09 28.77
C VAL A 640 -6.04 -16.47 29.76
N ARG A 641 -5.77 -15.63 30.75
CA ARG A 641 -4.76 -15.90 31.77
C ARG A 641 -5.17 -16.99 32.78
N LYS A 642 -6.47 -17.20 33.02
CA LYS A 642 -6.95 -18.34 33.84
C LYS A 642 -6.87 -19.68 33.11
N SER A 643 -6.90 -19.65 31.77
CA SER A 643 -6.79 -20.84 30.92
C SER A 643 -5.36 -21.16 30.48
N SER A 644 -4.40 -20.24 30.72
CA SER A 644 -2.97 -20.42 30.45
C SER A 644 -2.28 -20.84 31.74
#